data_AF-A0A6G6WJ36-F1
#
_entry.id   AF-A0A6G6WJ36-F1
#
_cell.length_a   1.000
_cell.length_b   1.000
_cell.length_c   1.000
_cell.angle_alpha   90.00
_cell.angle_beta   90.00
_cell.angle_gamma   90.00
#
_symmetry.space_group_name_H-M   'P 1'
#
loop_
_entity.id
_entity.type
_entity.pdbx_description
1 polymer ?
#
loop_
_entity_poly.entity_id
_entity_poly.type
_entity_poly.pdbx_seq_one_letter_code
_entity_poly.pdbx_strand_id
1 'polypeptide(L)'
;MLRRLPLRAALAALAVPVVVPALLSGPADARAADPGSPPVSGPAADPAARQAEARTASARPRLVTRRAKRQAVAQATAKAVDQPLSVTIDQLTPSTIQESGRIRVSGHITNDDDETWRMINVYAFISEEPMTSSAQLAAAAHTPADEVVGPRITEGEHKDEIEELAPGQTAEYDLSIPRRLLQADTPGVYWFGVHALGENADGRDTEADGKARTFLPLVPQAREGRLSTAVVIPLRRQLVYADDGSVDDLAGWTTALSDGGRLRSLVDLGASAGDREVTWLVDPALIDAVRRLADGNPGRSLAPNLEAGEADGEDTPTEGTDGADGTDGAGDPTTTATPTPEPSPTPSATDDEGGESPLDLDALDPVVQAAADAAQDWLTRLDGAVRPEDQVLTLPYGDVDVAGAAAHDPQLLRRAVARSGNALPGLDLTTTPAYASPGGYLTAQGIAAAEPGTTILLTDAMFPGPAPGVAVVDGHRALVASSGAAAGGPGPDTRTGPTAMRQRLLAEAAVRFLRGGDEPLTMVVPHDWNPTDASSYFSGLDVPWLDLTRVDQISATHAAQTVDSSTLRYPGWQQEAELDQPGFDAADALIRSGSMLQNLLTLNNVVAGTVADEALGTVSYSARTSPIVNRASADGSRRWIEERLGRVRVSAPPRGHALQRQRPVLRHRRQRPRPARHRRAGRRLRRPAEHPRAAGRRRRRRQAGLGAAHRAHRRERRARRLDHGHRQARQPARRPDRPEDPLGAGEQRDLAVHRHRRRAAVRRDRRAALPPHPRRPARPAQHEHPGRHRGRARP
;
A
#
# COMPACT_ATOMS: atom_id res chain seq x y z
N MET A 1 37.99 -60.08 10.03
CA MET A 1 37.94 -58.67 9.56
C MET A 1 36.67 -58.08 10.19
N LEU A 2 36.66 -57.16 11.16
CA LEU A 2 37.47 -55.95 11.44
C LEU A 2 37.43 -54.98 10.24
N ARG A 3 36.98 -53.72 10.33
CA ARG A 3 36.55 -52.79 11.42
C ARG A 3 35.42 -51.86 10.88
N ARG A 4 34.73 -50.94 11.60
CA ARG A 4 34.22 -50.79 13.00
C ARG A 4 33.19 -49.62 12.99
N LEU A 5 32.14 -49.71 13.79
CA LEU A 5 31.34 -48.57 14.32
C LEU A 5 31.93 -48.14 15.69
N PRO A 6 31.67 -46.94 16.26
CA PRO A 6 30.45 -46.71 17.07
C PRO A 6 29.93 -45.24 17.16
N LEU A 7 29.01 -45.03 18.12
CA LEU A 7 28.15 -43.86 18.39
C LEU A 7 28.71 -42.83 19.40
N ARG A 8 28.10 -41.62 19.39
CA ARG A 8 27.74 -40.72 20.53
C ARG A 8 28.79 -40.28 21.57
N ALA A 9 28.86 -38.97 21.82
CA ALA A 9 28.55 -38.32 23.13
C ALA A 9 28.48 -36.78 22.98
N ALA A 10 28.03 -36.05 24.01
CA ALA A 10 27.93 -34.58 24.02
C ALA A 10 28.55 -33.97 25.29
N LEU A 11 29.00 -32.71 25.22
CA LEU A 11 29.31 -31.82 26.34
C LEU A 11 29.43 -30.36 25.85
N ALA A 12 29.45 -29.37 26.76
CA ALA A 12 29.40 -27.93 26.47
C ALA A 12 30.41 -27.13 27.31
N ALA A 13 30.69 -25.87 26.93
CA ALA A 13 30.99 -24.68 27.78
C ALA A 13 32.05 -23.68 27.20
N LEU A 14 31.71 -22.39 27.34
CA LEU A 14 32.54 -21.16 27.55
C LEU A 14 33.84 -20.83 26.76
N ALA A 15 33.80 -19.66 26.11
CA ALA A 15 34.81 -18.55 26.12
C ALA A 15 34.11 -17.30 25.52
N VAL A 16 33.89 -16.15 26.17
CA VAL A 16 34.77 -15.18 26.86
C VAL A 16 35.73 -14.42 25.91
N PRO A 17 35.43 -13.16 25.52
CA PRO A 17 36.38 -12.26 24.87
C PRO A 17 37.22 -11.47 25.89
N VAL A 18 38.38 -10.96 25.44
CA VAL A 18 39.35 -10.18 26.26
C VAL A 18 39.43 -8.72 25.77
N VAL A 19 39.84 -7.81 26.66
CA VAL A 19 39.56 -6.36 26.62
C VAL A 19 40.82 -5.52 26.89
N VAL A 20 40.97 -4.37 26.19
CA VAL A 20 41.89 -3.22 26.51
C VAL A 20 43.41 -3.54 26.37
N PRO A 21 44.37 -2.56 26.30
CA PRO A 21 44.30 -1.09 26.33
C PRO A 21 44.89 -0.34 25.11
N ALA A 22 44.80 0.99 25.13
CA ALA A 22 45.75 1.93 24.50
C ALA A 22 46.51 2.72 25.59
N LEU A 23 47.61 3.45 25.25
CA LEU A 23 48.00 4.79 25.77
C LEU A 23 49.48 5.18 25.49
N LEU A 24 49.69 6.48 25.22
CA LEU A 24 50.84 7.38 25.55
C LEU A 24 52.31 6.89 25.54
N SER A 25 53.20 7.60 24.82
CA SER A 25 54.21 8.55 25.40
C SER A 25 55.41 8.89 24.49
N GLY A 26 55.96 10.11 24.62
CA GLY A 26 57.43 10.34 24.55
C GLY A 26 58.03 11.07 23.32
N PRO A 27 59.01 12.01 23.51
CA PRO A 27 59.66 12.77 22.42
C PRO A 27 61.21 12.69 22.39
N ALA A 28 61.86 13.30 21.38
CA ALA A 28 63.11 14.14 21.44
C ALA A 28 64.01 14.08 20.16
N ASP A 29 64.84 15.11 19.99
CA ASP A 29 65.67 15.48 18.82
C ASP A 29 66.95 14.65 18.54
N ALA A 30 67.51 14.74 17.30
CA ALA A 30 68.82 15.41 17.05
C ALA A 30 69.38 15.40 15.58
N ARG A 31 69.64 16.60 15.03
CA ARG A 31 70.81 17.11 14.23
C ARG A 31 71.54 16.29 13.12
N ALA A 32 71.61 16.86 11.90
CA ALA A 32 72.82 17.22 11.08
C ALA A 32 72.37 17.72 9.67
N ALA A 33 72.67 18.95 9.17
CA ALA A 33 73.92 19.52 8.60
C ALA A 33 74.36 18.86 7.24
N ASP A 34 74.12 19.40 6.03
CA ASP A 34 74.59 20.66 5.34
C ASP A 34 75.98 20.50 4.64
N PRO A 35 76.43 21.20 3.53
CA PRO A 35 75.84 22.25 2.65
C PRO A 35 75.88 21.97 1.10
N GLY A 36 75.48 22.94 0.23
CA GLY A 36 75.38 22.72 -1.26
C GLY A 36 75.53 23.87 -2.31
N SER A 37 75.61 25.17 -1.96
CA SER A 37 75.98 26.33 -2.84
C SER A 37 75.06 26.81 -4.03
N PRO A 38 75.25 28.04 -4.58
CA PRO A 38 74.26 28.81 -5.40
C PRO A 38 74.85 29.34 -6.77
N PRO A 39 74.39 30.44 -7.44
CA PRO A 39 73.13 31.24 -7.50
C PRO A 39 72.45 31.20 -8.92
N VAL A 40 71.51 32.05 -9.41
CA VAL A 40 71.53 33.50 -9.79
C VAL A 40 70.11 34.06 -10.12
N SER A 41 69.83 35.29 -9.65
CA SER A 41 68.87 36.35 -10.08
C SER A 41 67.59 36.10 -10.91
N GLY A 42 66.46 36.69 -10.45
CA GLY A 42 65.33 37.10 -11.32
C GLY A 42 64.00 37.31 -10.55
N PRO A 43 63.31 38.48 -10.62
CA PRO A 43 62.24 38.80 -9.68
C PRO A 43 60.85 38.29 -10.08
N ALA A 44 60.14 37.69 -9.12
CA ALA A 44 58.70 37.39 -9.18
C ALA A 44 57.97 38.03 -7.98
N ALA A 45 56.73 38.46 -8.18
CA ALA A 45 55.97 39.20 -7.17
C ALA A 45 55.41 38.32 -6.04
N ASP A 46 55.22 38.93 -4.88
CA ASP A 46 54.86 38.29 -3.61
C ASP A 46 53.46 37.60 -3.63
N PRO A 47 53.37 36.29 -3.32
CA PRO A 47 52.10 35.55 -3.24
C PRO A 47 51.30 35.78 -1.94
N ALA A 48 51.73 36.65 -1.01
CA ALA A 48 51.02 36.95 0.24
C ALA A 48 49.58 37.47 0.06
N ALA A 49 49.20 37.96 -1.13
CA ALA A 49 47.93 38.62 -1.39
C ALA A 49 46.77 37.72 -1.90
N ARG A 50 46.86 36.38 -1.82
CA ARG A 50 45.77 35.47 -2.30
C ARG A 50 45.11 34.55 -1.27
N GLN A 51 45.57 34.52 -0.01
CA GLN A 51 44.96 33.67 1.02
C GLN A 51 43.83 34.35 1.83
N ALA A 52 43.55 35.63 1.58
CA ALA A 52 42.53 36.41 2.31
C ALA A 52 41.10 36.27 1.76
N GLU A 53 40.91 36.08 0.44
CA GLU A 53 39.57 36.06 -0.18
C GLU A 53 38.96 34.64 -0.29
N ALA A 54 39.74 33.59 -0.05
CA ALA A 54 39.31 32.19 -0.19
C ALA A 54 38.46 31.65 0.99
N ARG A 55 38.02 32.50 1.93
CA ARG A 55 37.31 32.06 3.17
C ARG A 55 35.90 32.63 3.37
N THR A 56 35.35 33.38 2.41
CA THR A 56 34.06 34.09 2.57
C THR A 56 32.97 33.64 1.59
N ALA A 57 33.21 32.60 0.78
CA ALA A 57 32.39 32.25 -0.39
C ALA A 57 31.75 30.84 -0.37
N SER A 58 31.50 30.23 0.80
CA SER A 58 30.67 29.00 0.87
C SER A 58 29.81 28.92 2.14
N ALA A 59 28.80 29.79 2.20
CA ALA A 59 27.72 29.74 3.19
C ALA A 59 26.34 29.69 2.48
N ARG A 60 26.21 28.81 1.47
CA ARG A 60 24.88 28.44 0.96
C ARG A 60 24.12 27.75 2.11
N PRO A 61 22.92 28.20 2.51
CA PRO A 61 22.15 27.47 3.51
C PRO A 61 21.88 26.06 2.99
N ARG A 62 22.26 25.02 3.74
CA ARG A 62 21.92 23.63 3.41
C ARG A 62 20.40 23.56 3.23
N LEU A 63 19.95 23.28 2.01
CA LEU A 63 18.54 23.17 1.70
C LEU A 63 18.05 21.82 2.26
N VAL A 64 17.79 21.78 3.57
CA VAL A 64 17.18 20.63 4.23
C VAL A 64 15.88 20.34 3.50
N THR A 65 15.87 19.24 2.74
CA THR A 65 14.77 18.92 1.84
C THR A 65 13.48 18.77 2.63
N ARG A 66 12.31 18.97 1.99
CA ARG A 66 11.04 18.71 2.67
C ARG A 66 10.94 17.26 3.17
N ARG A 67 11.65 16.31 2.52
CA ARG A 67 11.84 14.93 2.98
C ARG A 67 12.66 14.88 4.28
N ALA A 68 13.89 15.39 4.31
CA ALA A 68 14.71 15.42 5.52
C ALA A 68 14.03 16.19 6.68
N LYS A 69 13.31 17.28 6.39
CA LYS A 69 12.54 18.01 7.41
C LYS A 69 11.27 17.27 7.85
N ARG A 70 10.61 16.49 6.97
CA ARG A 70 9.53 15.57 7.36
C ARG A 70 10.04 14.37 8.13
N GLN A 71 11.26 13.88 7.86
CA GLN A 71 11.86 12.73 8.51
C GLN A 71 12.38 13.09 9.90
N ALA A 72 13.02 14.26 10.05
CA ALA A 72 13.31 14.85 11.35
C ALA A 72 12.03 15.21 12.13
N VAL A 73 10.95 15.64 11.47
CA VAL A 73 9.64 15.81 12.12
C VAL A 73 9.00 14.47 12.47
N ALA A 74 9.16 13.41 11.66
CA ALA A 74 8.64 12.08 11.95
C ALA A 74 9.34 11.46 13.17
N GLN A 75 10.68 11.54 13.23
CA GLN A 75 11.47 11.19 14.40
C GLN A 75 11.11 12.06 15.61
N ALA A 76 10.88 13.36 15.43
CA ALA A 76 10.41 14.24 16.50
C ALA A 76 8.91 14.05 16.87
N THR A 77 8.11 13.34 16.07
CA THR A 77 6.75 12.92 16.44
C THR A 77 6.69 11.51 17.03
N ALA A 78 7.68 10.66 16.75
CA ALA A 78 7.96 9.48 17.57
C ALA A 78 8.40 9.97 18.97
N LYS A 79 9.34 10.93 19.03
CA LYS A 79 9.70 11.69 20.23
C LYS A 79 8.64 12.72 20.69
N ALA A 80 7.36 12.46 20.43
CA ALA A 80 6.21 13.25 20.91
C ALA A 80 5.14 12.40 21.60
N VAL A 81 5.52 11.22 22.09
CA VAL A 81 4.98 10.72 23.36
C VAL A 81 6.04 11.00 24.41
N ASP A 82 5.63 11.62 25.53
CA ASP A 82 6.52 12.04 26.61
C ASP A 82 6.81 10.83 27.53
N GLN A 83 7.55 9.85 27.00
CA GLN A 83 7.98 8.63 27.67
C GLN A 83 9.49 8.49 27.51
N PRO A 84 10.29 8.53 28.59
CA PRO A 84 11.74 8.42 28.51
C PRO A 84 12.23 7.03 28.04
N LEU A 85 11.41 5.98 28.21
CA LEU A 85 11.70 4.64 27.70
C LEU A 85 10.75 4.27 26.55
N SER A 86 11.27 4.14 25.32
CA SER A 86 10.52 3.50 24.23
C SER A 86 10.45 2.00 24.46
N VAL A 87 9.28 1.38 24.23
CA VAL A 87 9.04 -0.06 24.39
C VAL A 87 8.38 -0.62 23.13
N THR A 88 8.86 -1.75 22.61
CA THR A 88 8.26 -2.48 21.48
C THR A 88 7.60 -3.79 21.91
N ILE A 89 6.61 -4.28 21.15
CA ILE A 89 6.11 -5.66 21.23
C ILE A 89 6.39 -6.37 19.91
N ASP A 90 7.56 -7.00 19.82
CA ASP A 90 8.07 -7.62 18.60
C ASP A 90 7.51 -9.04 18.40
N GLN A 91 7.36 -9.82 19.47
CA GLN A 91 6.74 -11.15 19.44
C GLN A 91 5.64 -11.29 20.49
N LEU A 92 4.58 -12.04 20.14
CA LEU A 92 3.44 -12.31 21.01
C LEU A 92 2.83 -13.68 20.68
N THR A 93 3.08 -14.68 21.54
CA THR A 93 2.83 -16.11 21.25
C THR A 93 2.24 -16.84 22.46
N PRO A 94 1.08 -17.53 22.33
CA PRO A 94 0.18 -17.52 21.18
C PRO A 94 -0.40 -16.12 20.92
N SER A 95 -0.87 -15.91 19.69
CA SER A 95 -1.48 -14.65 19.26
C SER A 95 -2.86 -14.37 19.86
N THR A 96 -3.42 -15.30 20.61
CA THR A 96 -4.80 -15.26 21.15
C THR A 96 -4.84 -15.87 22.55
N ILE A 97 -5.82 -15.45 23.35
CA ILE A 97 -6.05 -15.99 24.70
C ILE A 97 -6.59 -17.41 24.57
N GLN A 98 -5.75 -18.39 24.91
CA GLN A 98 -6.10 -19.81 24.95
C GLN A 98 -6.78 -20.20 26.28
N GLU A 99 -7.46 -21.34 26.30
CA GLU A 99 -8.12 -21.87 27.52
C GLU A 99 -7.12 -22.29 28.60
N SER A 100 -5.87 -22.59 28.23
CA SER A 100 -4.79 -22.96 29.15
C SER A 100 -3.42 -22.57 28.61
N GLY A 101 -2.36 -22.80 29.40
CA GLY A 101 -0.98 -22.49 29.03
C GLY A 101 -0.55 -21.09 29.45
N ARG A 102 0.34 -20.49 28.65
CA ARG A 102 0.97 -19.19 28.91
C ARG A 102 1.04 -18.38 27.61
N ILE A 103 0.97 -17.06 27.74
CA ILE A 103 1.35 -16.10 26.71
C ILE A 103 2.80 -15.70 26.97
N ARG A 104 3.63 -15.66 25.92
CA ARG A 104 4.90 -14.96 25.90
C ARG A 104 4.77 -13.66 25.12
N VAL A 105 5.36 -12.60 25.65
CA VAL A 105 5.54 -11.32 24.96
C VAL A 105 6.99 -10.88 25.15
N SER A 106 7.64 -10.50 24.06
CA SER A 106 9.02 -10.03 24.06
C SER A 106 9.23 -8.92 23.04
N GLY A 107 10.26 -8.13 23.29
CA GLY A 107 10.64 -7.00 22.46
C GLY A 107 11.81 -6.26 23.09
N HIS A 108 11.91 -4.97 22.80
CA HIS A 108 13.02 -4.11 23.20
C HIS A 108 12.54 -2.96 24.07
N ILE A 109 13.43 -2.47 24.94
CA ILE A 109 13.30 -1.22 25.69
C ILE A 109 14.52 -0.36 25.37
N THR A 110 14.30 0.86 24.88
CA THR A 110 15.34 1.84 24.55
C THR A 110 15.18 3.06 25.44
N ASN A 111 16.27 3.52 26.05
CA ASN A 111 16.32 4.79 26.76
C ASN A 111 16.52 5.93 25.75
N ASP A 112 15.46 6.73 25.52
CA ASP A 112 15.46 7.90 24.62
C ASP A 112 15.77 9.23 25.36
N ASP A 113 15.99 9.15 26.66
CA ASP A 113 16.28 10.25 27.58
C ASP A 113 17.78 10.63 27.60
N ASP A 114 18.17 11.66 28.36
CA ASP A 114 19.59 11.98 28.63
C ASP A 114 20.09 11.62 30.05
N GLU A 115 19.22 11.04 30.89
CA GLU A 115 19.59 10.39 32.17
C GLU A 115 19.74 8.85 32.07
N THR A 116 20.42 8.24 33.05
CA THR A 116 20.55 6.78 33.18
C THR A 116 19.40 6.21 34.00
N TRP A 117 18.63 5.30 33.40
CA TRP A 117 17.51 4.62 34.04
C TRP A 117 17.93 3.27 34.65
N ARG A 118 17.43 2.95 35.84
CA ARG A 118 17.89 1.80 36.66
C ARG A 118 16.76 0.93 37.20
N MET A 119 17.08 -0.33 37.53
CA MET A 119 16.16 -1.30 38.14
C MET A 119 14.78 -1.32 37.45
N ILE A 120 14.81 -1.38 36.11
CA ILE A 120 13.65 -1.27 35.24
C ILE A 120 12.87 -2.57 35.31
N ASN A 121 11.71 -2.52 35.95
CA ASN A 121 10.81 -3.65 36.10
C ASN A 121 9.81 -3.63 34.93
N VAL A 122 9.71 -4.73 34.20
CA VAL A 122 8.87 -4.86 33.00
C VAL A 122 7.64 -5.70 33.35
N TYR A 123 6.44 -5.13 33.22
CA TYR A 123 5.18 -5.76 33.60
C TYR A 123 4.22 -5.86 32.41
N ALA A 124 3.54 -6.99 32.27
CA ALA A 124 2.40 -7.10 31.36
C ALA A 124 1.17 -6.38 31.96
N PHE A 125 0.26 -5.94 31.09
CA PHE A 125 -1.07 -5.47 31.47
C PHE A 125 -2.14 -6.05 30.52
N ILE A 126 -3.40 -6.07 30.98
CA ILE A 126 -4.57 -6.43 30.16
C ILE A 126 -5.77 -5.58 30.59
N SER A 127 -6.74 -5.30 29.69
CA SER A 127 -8.00 -4.66 30.10
C SER A 127 -8.91 -5.62 30.87
N GLU A 128 -9.76 -5.10 31.75
CA GLU A 128 -10.77 -5.90 32.48
C GLU A 128 -11.95 -6.28 31.55
N GLU A 129 -12.35 -5.35 30.68
CA GLU A 129 -13.46 -5.52 29.73
C GLU A 129 -12.96 -5.71 28.28
N PRO A 130 -13.64 -6.53 27.46
CA PRO A 130 -13.31 -6.71 26.04
C PRO A 130 -14.06 -5.73 25.12
N MET A 131 -13.39 -5.40 24.02
CA MET A 131 -13.98 -4.76 22.83
C MET A 131 -14.68 -5.82 21.98
N THR A 132 -15.92 -5.54 21.54
CA THR A 132 -16.79 -6.49 20.83
C THR A 132 -17.22 -5.99 19.45
N SER A 133 -16.58 -4.93 18.94
CA SER A 133 -16.86 -4.33 17.63
C SER A 133 -15.67 -3.59 17.03
N SER A 134 -15.58 -3.58 15.70
CA SER A 134 -14.58 -2.80 14.95
C SER A 134 -14.62 -1.31 15.27
N ALA A 135 -15.78 -0.75 15.63
CA ALA A 135 -15.91 0.63 16.07
C ALA A 135 -15.17 0.89 17.40
N GLN A 136 -15.26 -0.04 18.37
CA GLN A 136 -14.47 0.04 19.60
C GLN A 136 -12.97 -0.17 19.32
N LEU A 137 -12.60 -1.12 18.46
CA LEU A 137 -11.20 -1.32 18.04
C LEU A 137 -10.62 -0.07 17.37
N ALA A 138 -11.39 0.60 16.50
CA ALA A 138 -10.98 1.83 15.83
C ALA A 138 -10.84 3.00 16.80
N ALA A 139 -11.74 3.15 17.77
CA ALA A 139 -11.61 4.14 18.84
C ALA A 139 -10.37 3.86 19.71
N ALA A 140 -10.18 2.61 20.14
CA ALA A 140 -9.04 2.17 20.95
C ALA A 140 -7.68 2.43 20.26
N ALA A 141 -7.57 2.21 18.94
CA ALA A 141 -6.35 2.54 18.19
C ALA A 141 -5.97 4.04 18.24
N HIS A 142 -6.90 4.91 18.64
CA HIS A 142 -6.69 6.36 18.80
C HIS A 142 -6.63 6.82 20.26
N THR A 143 -6.75 5.91 21.23
CA THR A 143 -6.59 6.22 22.66
C THR A 143 -5.19 6.78 22.96
N PRO A 144 -5.09 7.95 23.64
CA PRO A 144 -3.82 8.56 24.04
C PRO A 144 -2.85 7.63 24.81
N ALA A 145 -1.56 7.96 24.78
CA ALA A 145 -0.48 7.12 25.34
C ALA A 145 -0.27 7.28 26.86
N ASP A 146 -0.72 8.39 27.42
CA ASP A 146 -0.85 8.64 28.86
C ASP A 146 -1.98 7.78 29.48
N GLU A 147 -3.13 7.68 28.81
CA GLU A 147 -4.36 7.02 29.32
C GLU A 147 -4.15 5.59 29.86
N VAL A 148 -4.77 5.28 31.00
CA VAL A 148 -4.67 3.96 31.65
C VAL A 148 -5.76 3.03 31.12
N VAL A 149 -5.35 2.04 30.31
CA VAL A 149 -6.26 1.13 29.58
C VAL A 149 -6.43 -0.27 30.23
N GLY A 150 -5.74 -0.54 31.34
CA GLY A 150 -5.88 -1.79 32.10
C GLY A 150 -4.87 -1.93 33.26
N PRO A 151 -5.19 -2.74 34.29
CA PRO A 151 -4.27 -3.03 35.39
C PRO A 151 -3.03 -3.83 34.95
N ARG A 152 -1.89 -3.54 35.60
CA ARG A 152 -0.66 -4.36 35.49
C ARG A 152 -0.85 -5.71 36.20
N ILE A 153 -0.26 -6.76 35.65
CA ILE A 153 -0.17 -8.09 36.27
C ILE A 153 1.07 -8.09 37.16
N THR A 154 0.89 -8.02 38.48
CA THR A 154 1.96 -7.72 39.45
C THR A 154 2.41 -8.91 40.31
N GLU A 155 1.96 -10.13 40.02
CA GLU A 155 2.52 -11.33 40.66
C GLU A 155 4.02 -11.45 40.34
N GLY A 156 4.87 -11.27 41.37
CA GLY A 156 6.31 -11.04 41.22
C GLY A 156 7.16 -12.16 40.59
N GLU A 157 6.56 -13.28 40.21
CA GLU A 157 7.20 -14.35 39.41
C GLU A 157 7.04 -14.15 37.88
N HIS A 158 6.31 -13.11 37.42
CA HIS A 158 5.97 -12.90 36.00
C HIS A 158 6.22 -11.48 35.48
N LYS A 159 7.30 -10.86 35.97
CA LYS A 159 7.92 -9.64 35.45
C LYS A 159 9.32 -9.96 34.91
N ASP A 160 9.91 -9.03 34.16
CA ASP A 160 11.33 -9.02 33.80
C ASP A 160 12.06 -7.86 34.52
N GLU A 161 13.38 -7.91 34.63
CA GLU A 161 14.21 -6.92 35.32
C GLU A 161 15.47 -6.56 34.52
N ILE A 162 15.61 -5.29 34.14
CA ILE A 162 16.82 -4.73 33.50
C ILE A 162 17.55 -3.84 34.51
N GLU A 163 18.81 -4.16 34.80
CA GLU A 163 19.59 -3.49 35.85
C GLU A 163 19.81 -2.00 35.57
N GLU A 164 20.24 -1.65 34.34
CA GLU A 164 20.56 -0.28 33.91
C GLU A 164 20.44 -0.10 32.39
N LEU A 165 19.92 1.05 31.96
CA LEU A 165 20.02 1.57 30.59
C LEU A 165 20.60 2.99 30.61
N ALA A 166 21.80 3.16 30.04
CA ALA A 166 22.37 4.47 29.76
C ALA A 166 21.62 5.18 28.60
N PRO A 167 21.75 6.52 28.44
CA PRO A 167 21.17 7.26 27.31
C PRO A 167 21.47 6.64 25.95
N GLY A 168 20.41 6.36 25.16
CA GLY A 168 20.51 5.72 23.86
C GLY A 168 20.81 4.21 23.88
N GLN A 169 20.85 3.57 25.05
CA GLN A 169 21.01 2.12 25.19
C GLN A 169 19.67 1.39 25.00
N THR A 170 19.73 0.23 24.36
CA THR A 170 18.62 -0.72 24.21
C THR A 170 18.91 -2.03 24.92
N ALA A 171 17.89 -2.68 25.48
CA ALA A 171 17.93 -4.07 25.95
C ALA A 171 16.67 -4.84 25.51
N GLU A 172 16.76 -6.17 25.43
CA GLU A 172 15.64 -7.08 25.21
C GLU A 172 14.90 -7.40 26.52
N TYR A 173 13.64 -7.87 26.43
CA TYR A 173 12.87 -8.44 27.55
C TYR A 173 12.03 -9.67 27.12
N ASP A 174 11.77 -10.63 28.01
CA ASP A 174 10.77 -11.72 27.81
C ASP A 174 9.87 -11.87 29.04
N LEU A 175 8.56 -11.69 28.84
CA LEU A 175 7.55 -11.96 29.84
C LEU A 175 6.77 -13.23 29.48
N SER A 176 6.64 -14.16 30.42
CA SER A 176 5.75 -15.31 30.28
C SER A 176 4.62 -15.28 31.31
N ILE A 177 3.39 -14.99 30.86
CA ILE A 177 2.19 -14.80 31.68
C ILE A 177 1.30 -16.05 31.59
N PRO A 178 0.95 -16.74 32.71
CA PRO A 178 0.05 -17.87 32.67
C PRO A 178 -1.42 -17.43 32.57
N ARG A 179 -2.23 -18.17 31.80
CA ARG A 179 -3.65 -17.83 31.50
C ARG A 179 -4.51 -17.50 32.74
N ARG A 180 -4.22 -18.10 33.90
CA ARG A 180 -4.91 -17.82 35.18
C ARG A 180 -4.85 -16.34 35.63
N LEU A 181 -3.87 -15.56 35.19
CA LEU A 181 -3.67 -14.17 35.63
C LEU A 181 -4.18 -13.12 34.65
N LEU A 182 -4.54 -13.54 33.43
CA LEU A 182 -5.12 -12.63 32.45
C LEU A 182 -6.54 -12.18 32.86
N GLN A 183 -7.27 -12.99 33.63
CA GLN A 183 -8.65 -12.77 34.12
C GLN A 183 -9.71 -12.45 33.04
N ALA A 184 -9.29 -12.40 31.77
CA ALA A 184 -10.09 -12.29 30.57
C ALA A 184 -10.90 -13.57 30.34
N ASP A 185 -12.15 -13.59 30.80
CA ASP A 185 -13.07 -14.73 30.69
C ASP A 185 -14.31 -14.43 29.83
N THR A 186 -14.46 -13.20 29.31
CA THR A 186 -15.57 -12.79 28.43
C THR A 186 -15.12 -12.75 26.95
N PRO A 187 -15.81 -13.40 26.00
CA PRO A 187 -15.41 -13.39 24.59
C PRO A 187 -15.35 -11.99 23.96
N GLY A 188 -14.26 -11.71 23.24
CA GLY A 188 -14.02 -10.43 22.59
C GLY A 188 -12.53 -10.15 22.42
N VAL A 189 -12.16 -8.88 22.25
CA VAL A 189 -10.76 -8.45 22.08
C VAL A 189 -10.34 -7.57 23.25
N TYR A 190 -9.29 -7.99 23.94
CA TYR A 190 -8.72 -7.24 25.05
C TYR A 190 -7.64 -6.27 24.57
N TRP A 191 -7.45 -5.18 25.31
CA TRP A 191 -6.17 -4.50 25.33
C TRP A 191 -5.15 -5.40 26.00
N PHE A 192 -3.96 -5.52 25.44
CA PHE A 192 -2.83 -6.17 26.08
C PHE A 192 -1.57 -5.34 25.84
N GLY A 193 -0.56 -5.48 26.69
CA GLY A 193 0.71 -4.81 26.45
C GLY A 193 1.66 -4.88 27.62
N VAL A 194 2.62 -3.96 27.61
CA VAL A 194 3.78 -3.95 28.51
C VAL A 194 3.99 -2.54 29.06
N HIS A 195 4.35 -2.44 30.33
CA HIS A 195 4.75 -1.21 31.02
C HIS A 195 6.13 -1.41 31.65
N ALA A 196 7.07 -0.51 31.36
CA ALA A 196 8.37 -0.40 32.01
C ALA A 196 8.28 0.57 33.20
N LEU A 197 8.94 0.22 34.32
CA LEU A 197 9.01 1.01 35.55
C LEU A 197 10.43 0.98 36.13
N GLY A 198 11.22 2.02 35.87
CA GLY A 198 12.58 2.19 36.37
C GLY A 198 12.69 3.14 37.55
N GLU A 199 13.93 3.58 37.79
CA GLU A 199 14.30 4.66 38.71
C GLU A 199 15.31 5.58 38.00
N ASN A 200 15.14 6.89 38.13
CA ASN A 200 16.06 7.93 37.64
C ASN A 200 16.65 8.73 38.82
N ALA A 201 17.15 9.95 38.59
CA ALA A 201 17.69 10.81 39.66
C ALA A 201 16.66 11.26 40.70
N ASP A 202 15.37 11.35 40.35
CA ASP A 202 14.26 11.72 41.25
C ASP A 202 13.69 10.52 42.03
N GLY A 203 14.00 9.29 41.61
CA GLY A 203 13.66 8.04 42.30
C GLY A 203 12.68 7.15 41.51
N ARG A 204 11.77 6.48 42.22
CA ARG A 204 10.73 5.59 41.66
C ARG A 204 9.33 6.11 41.96
N ASP A 205 8.43 6.13 40.99
CA ASP A 205 7.00 6.40 41.19
C ASP A 205 6.10 5.19 40.84
N THR A 206 4.83 5.42 40.48
CA THR A 206 3.86 4.37 40.11
C THR A 206 3.31 4.48 38.67
N GLU A 207 3.71 5.50 37.92
CA GLU A 207 3.39 5.68 36.50
C GLU A 207 4.25 4.72 35.66
N ALA A 208 4.34 4.90 34.34
CA ALA A 208 5.15 4.02 33.48
C ALA A 208 5.99 4.84 32.51
N ASP A 209 7.29 4.77 32.72
CA ASP A 209 8.35 5.46 31.97
C ASP A 209 8.38 5.03 30.50
N GLY A 210 7.89 3.82 30.22
CA GLY A 210 7.68 3.30 28.89
C GLY A 210 6.47 2.39 28.81
N LYS A 211 5.77 2.42 27.67
CA LYS A 211 4.57 1.61 27.44
C LYS A 211 4.58 1.03 26.03
N ALA A 212 4.09 -0.18 25.86
CA ALA A 212 3.75 -0.75 24.56
C ALA A 212 2.35 -1.35 24.64
N ARG A 213 1.57 -1.28 23.56
CA ARG A 213 0.17 -1.73 23.55
C ARG A 213 -0.16 -2.48 22.26
N THR A 214 -1.04 -3.46 22.37
CA THR A 214 -1.55 -4.25 21.26
C THR A 214 -2.95 -4.77 21.56
N PHE A 215 -3.56 -5.46 20.60
CA PHE A 215 -4.83 -6.17 20.77
C PHE A 215 -4.57 -7.65 21.02
N LEU A 216 -5.44 -8.30 21.80
CA LEU A 216 -5.32 -9.71 22.13
C LEU A 216 -6.71 -10.38 22.18
N PRO A 217 -7.10 -11.16 21.15
CA PRO A 217 -8.43 -11.76 21.10
C PRO A 217 -8.62 -12.98 21.99
N LEU A 218 -9.81 -13.10 22.60
CA LEU A 218 -10.35 -14.29 23.23
C LEU A 218 -11.56 -14.79 22.43
N VAL A 219 -11.40 -15.94 21.76
CA VAL A 219 -12.47 -16.66 21.07
C VAL A 219 -12.56 -18.06 21.70
N PRO A 220 -13.71 -18.47 22.29
CA PRO A 220 -13.86 -19.78 22.92
C PRO A 220 -13.66 -20.93 21.93
N GLN A 221 -12.96 -22.01 22.33
CA GLN A 221 -12.74 -23.16 21.44
C GLN A 221 -14.03 -23.94 21.14
N ALA A 222 -15.04 -23.81 22.02
CA ALA A 222 -16.38 -24.34 21.81
C ALA A 222 -17.23 -23.59 20.76
N ARG A 223 -16.70 -22.55 20.10
CA ARG A 223 -17.39 -21.84 19.01
C ARG A 223 -17.09 -22.50 17.66
N GLU A 224 -18.09 -23.17 17.12
CA GLU A 224 -18.03 -23.79 15.78
C GLU A 224 -17.93 -22.74 14.65
N GLY A 225 -17.36 -23.17 13.51
CA GLY A 225 -17.16 -22.35 12.31
C GLY A 225 -15.78 -21.69 12.22
N ARG A 226 -15.51 -21.06 11.08
CA ARG A 226 -14.31 -20.24 10.83
C ARG A 226 -14.67 -18.99 10.04
N LEU A 227 -13.85 -17.93 10.13
CA LEU A 227 -14.00 -16.70 9.38
C LEU A 227 -13.06 -16.65 8.17
N SER A 228 -13.64 -16.72 6.96
CA SER A 228 -12.93 -16.52 5.69
C SER A 228 -12.27 -15.13 5.66
N THR A 229 -10.94 -15.12 5.53
CA THR A 229 -10.11 -13.92 5.67
C THR A 229 -9.05 -13.87 4.58
N ALA A 230 -9.03 -12.82 3.77
CA ALA A 230 -8.04 -12.62 2.71
C ALA A 230 -7.05 -11.51 3.04
N VAL A 231 -5.76 -11.79 2.80
CA VAL A 231 -4.67 -10.81 2.86
C VAL A 231 -4.18 -10.55 1.45
N VAL A 232 -4.27 -9.28 1.02
CA VAL A 232 -3.88 -8.82 -0.32
C VAL A 232 -2.58 -8.02 -0.23
N ILE A 233 -1.53 -8.45 -0.94
CA ILE A 233 -0.17 -7.88 -0.89
C ILE A 233 0.10 -7.03 -2.15
N PRO A 234 0.16 -5.68 -2.05
CA PRO A 234 0.31 -4.80 -3.21
C PRO A 234 1.77 -4.54 -3.60
N LEU A 235 2.20 -5.17 -4.68
CA LEU A 235 3.46 -4.89 -5.36
C LEU A 235 3.24 -3.76 -6.38
N ARG A 236 3.50 -2.52 -5.93
CA ARG A 236 3.42 -1.29 -6.71
C ARG A 236 4.44 -0.24 -6.24
N ARG A 237 4.88 0.63 -7.15
CA ARG A 237 5.81 1.76 -6.92
C ARG A 237 5.52 2.88 -7.92
N GLN A 238 5.88 4.13 -7.61
CA GLN A 238 5.90 5.20 -8.61
C GLN A 238 6.97 4.91 -9.67
N LEU A 239 6.58 4.94 -10.94
CA LEU A 239 7.50 4.86 -12.07
C LEU A 239 7.85 6.28 -12.53
N VAL A 240 9.16 6.54 -12.73
CA VAL A 240 9.69 7.81 -13.22
C VAL A 240 10.80 7.48 -14.21
N TYR A 241 10.82 8.17 -15.35
CA TYR A 241 11.76 7.94 -16.43
C TYR A 241 12.53 9.22 -16.77
N ALA A 242 13.79 9.06 -17.14
CA ALA A 242 14.64 10.14 -17.65
C ALA A 242 14.25 10.51 -19.10
N ASP A 243 14.74 11.64 -19.63
CA ASP A 243 14.41 12.12 -20.99
C ASP A 243 14.69 11.06 -22.09
N ASP A 244 15.63 10.12 -21.92
CA ASP A 244 15.88 9.01 -22.87
C ASP A 244 14.99 7.77 -22.66
N GLY A 245 14.11 7.82 -21.67
CA GLY A 245 13.18 6.77 -21.26
C GLY A 245 13.77 5.69 -20.37
N SER A 246 15.04 5.77 -19.94
CA SER A 246 15.60 4.90 -18.88
C SER A 246 14.92 5.17 -17.52
N VAL A 247 14.97 4.20 -16.60
CA VAL A 247 14.34 4.32 -15.27
C VAL A 247 15.17 5.25 -14.37
N ASP A 248 14.52 6.21 -13.72
CA ASP A 248 15.14 7.19 -12.80
C ASP A 248 15.02 6.74 -11.31
N ASP A 249 15.69 7.44 -10.39
CA ASP A 249 15.80 7.14 -8.95
C ASP A 249 16.48 5.78 -8.66
N LEU A 250 17.53 5.41 -9.41
CA LEU A 250 18.27 4.14 -9.24
C LEU A 250 18.62 3.82 -7.79
N ALA A 251 19.18 4.77 -7.04
CA ALA A 251 19.51 4.58 -5.63
C ALA A 251 18.27 4.30 -4.76
N GLY A 252 17.11 4.91 -5.08
CA GLY A 252 15.85 4.62 -4.43
C GLY A 252 15.19 3.32 -4.89
N TRP A 253 15.56 2.78 -6.07
CA TRP A 253 15.21 1.43 -6.50
C TRP A 253 16.03 0.36 -5.77
N THR A 254 17.37 0.47 -5.75
CA THR A 254 18.23 -0.41 -4.93
C THR A 254 17.73 -0.45 -3.48
N THR A 255 17.49 0.71 -2.86
CA THR A 255 16.96 0.83 -1.49
C THR A 255 15.59 0.16 -1.29
N ALA A 256 14.82 -0.09 -2.34
CA ALA A 256 13.51 -0.75 -2.26
C ALA A 256 13.55 -2.26 -2.58
N LEU A 257 14.51 -2.70 -3.40
CA LEU A 257 14.66 -4.07 -3.91
C LEU A 257 15.65 -4.92 -3.09
N SER A 258 16.63 -4.30 -2.44
CA SER A 258 17.56 -4.95 -1.49
C SER A 258 16.88 -5.25 -0.13
N ASP A 259 17.52 -6.08 0.69
CA ASP A 259 17.03 -6.48 2.02
C ASP A 259 16.69 -5.28 2.93
N GLY A 260 15.57 -5.40 3.66
CA GLY A 260 14.97 -4.31 4.45
C GLY A 260 14.26 -3.22 3.62
N GLY A 261 14.42 -3.24 2.30
CA GLY A 261 13.70 -2.38 1.36
C GLY A 261 12.23 -2.79 1.20
N ARG A 262 11.33 -1.81 1.02
CA ARG A 262 9.88 -2.06 1.03
C ARG A 262 9.41 -3.15 0.06
N LEU A 263 9.89 -3.16 -1.18
CA LEU A 263 9.43 -4.15 -2.16
C LEU A 263 9.99 -5.53 -1.84
N ARG A 264 11.21 -5.63 -1.32
CA ARG A 264 11.79 -6.87 -0.81
C ARG A 264 11.01 -7.41 0.38
N SER A 265 10.81 -6.61 1.43
CA SER A 265 10.08 -7.03 2.62
C SER A 265 8.62 -7.42 2.34
N LEU A 266 7.95 -6.83 1.34
CA LEU A 266 6.62 -7.29 0.92
C LEU A 266 6.62 -8.66 0.24
N VAL A 267 7.68 -9.00 -0.51
CA VAL A 267 7.87 -10.32 -1.08
C VAL A 267 8.26 -11.33 0.01
N ASP A 268 9.12 -10.94 0.97
CA ASP A 268 9.45 -11.76 2.14
C ASP A 268 8.25 -12.02 3.06
N LEU A 269 7.35 -11.04 3.21
CA LEU A 269 6.06 -11.21 3.88
C LEU A 269 5.20 -12.25 3.16
N GLY A 270 5.03 -12.15 1.85
CA GLY A 270 4.24 -13.13 1.09
C GLY A 270 4.83 -14.53 1.18
N ALA A 271 6.15 -14.67 1.04
CA ALA A 271 6.85 -15.94 1.22
C ALA A 271 6.72 -16.51 2.66
N SER A 272 6.56 -15.68 3.69
CA SER A 272 6.36 -16.16 5.07
C SER A 272 4.96 -16.76 5.31
N ALA A 273 4.04 -16.63 4.35
CA ALA A 273 2.78 -17.37 4.34
C ALA A 273 2.98 -18.88 4.19
N GLY A 274 4.03 -19.33 3.50
CA GLY A 274 4.24 -20.74 3.17
C GLY A 274 3.01 -21.34 2.46
N ASP A 275 2.51 -22.46 2.96
CA ASP A 275 1.35 -23.16 2.37
C ASP A 275 0.02 -22.36 2.44
N ARG A 276 -0.06 -21.28 3.24
CA ARG A 276 -1.30 -20.52 3.52
C ARG A 276 -1.69 -19.65 2.33
N GLU A 277 -2.98 -19.63 1.97
CA GLU A 277 -3.49 -18.84 0.84
C GLU A 277 -3.30 -17.32 1.03
N VAL A 278 -2.76 -16.65 0.01
CA VAL A 278 -2.65 -15.18 -0.09
C VAL A 278 -3.13 -14.69 -1.47
N THR A 279 -3.29 -13.37 -1.62
CA THR A 279 -3.56 -12.75 -2.93
C THR A 279 -2.50 -11.69 -3.22
N TRP A 280 -1.80 -11.81 -4.33
CA TRP A 280 -0.86 -10.80 -4.82
C TRP A 280 -1.62 -9.78 -5.67
N LEU A 281 -1.26 -8.49 -5.54
CA LEU A 281 -1.84 -7.39 -6.31
C LEU A 281 -0.72 -6.59 -6.97
N VAL A 282 -0.47 -6.89 -8.24
CA VAL A 282 0.76 -6.51 -8.96
C VAL A 282 0.44 -5.41 -9.97
N ASP A 283 1.26 -4.36 -10.00
CA ASP A 283 1.38 -3.50 -11.18
C ASP A 283 2.32 -4.18 -12.19
N PRO A 284 1.86 -4.59 -13.39
CA PRO A 284 2.75 -5.22 -14.37
C PRO A 284 3.93 -4.33 -14.77
N ALA A 285 3.73 -3.01 -14.77
CA ALA A 285 4.77 -2.05 -15.12
C ALA A 285 5.89 -1.95 -14.06
N LEU A 286 5.62 -2.34 -12.81
CA LEU A 286 6.66 -2.55 -11.81
C LEU A 286 7.57 -3.71 -12.21
N ILE A 287 7.00 -4.83 -12.68
CA ILE A 287 7.78 -6.02 -13.06
C ILE A 287 8.65 -5.72 -14.29
N ASP A 288 8.07 -5.08 -15.31
CA ASP A 288 8.80 -4.68 -16.52
C ASP A 288 9.89 -3.61 -16.22
N ALA A 289 9.64 -2.69 -15.26
CA ALA A 289 10.65 -1.76 -14.80
C ALA A 289 11.80 -2.44 -14.03
N VAL A 290 11.52 -3.43 -13.17
CA VAL A 290 12.58 -4.16 -12.45
C VAL A 290 13.39 -5.05 -13.39
N ARG A 291 12.78 -5.70 -14.39
CA ARG A 291 13.54 -6.41 -15.44
C ARG A 291 14.51 -5.48 -16.15
N ARG A 292 14.03 -4.32 -16.59
CA ARG A 292 14.87 -3.34 -17.25
C ARG A 292 16.02 -2.85 -16.37
N LEU A 293 15.87 -2.79 -15.04
CA LEU A 293 16.99 -2.54 -14.11
C LEU A 293 17.98 -3.71 -14.11
N ALA A 294 17.49 -4.96 -14.01
CA ALA A 294 18.30 -6.17 -14.09
C ALA A 294 19.09 -6.30 -15.42
N ASP A 295 18.56 -5.75 -16.51
CA ASP A 295 19.18 -5.66 -17.84
C ASP A 295 20.18 -4.48 -17.98
N GLY A 296 20.56 -3.81 -16.88
CA GLY A 296 21.49 -2.68 -16.88
C GLY A 296 20.87 -1.30 -17.15
N ASN A 297 19.54 -1.16 -16.98
CA ASN A 297 18.76 0.06 -17.20
C ASN A 297 18.98 0.76 -18.57
N PRO A 298 18.91 0.05 -19.71
CA PRO A 298 19.13 0.65 -21.02
C PRO A 298 18.09 1.73 -21.34
N GLY A 299 18.52 2.82 -21.97
CA GLY A 299 17.64 3.83 -22.58
C GLY A 299 16.84 3.25 -23.76
N ARG A 300 15.95 4.05 -24.36
CA ARG A 300 15.15 3.60 -25.52
C ARG A 300 16.05 3.37 -26.75
N SER A 301 16.22 2.11 -27.14
CA SER A 301 16.95 1.75 -28.36
C SER A 301 16.15 2.13 -29.60
N LEU A 302 16.86 2.63 -30.62
CA LEU A 302 16.34 2.90 -31.97
C LEU A 302 17.04 2.00 -33.02
N ALA A 303 17.79 1.00 -32.57
CA ALA A 303 18.43 0.01 -33.43
C ALA A 303 17.37 -0.93 -34.05
N PRO A 304 17.71 -1.63 -35.15
CA PRO A 304 16.90 -2.74 -35.63
C PRO A 304 16.66 -3.79 -34.54
N ASN A 305 15.41 -4.27 -34.45
CA ASN A 305 15.03 -5.43 -33.62
C ASN A 305 14.27 -6.51 -34.44
N LEU A 306 14.20 -6.35 -35.77
CA LEU A 306 13.57 -7.26 -36.73
C LEU A 306 14.53 -7.56 -37.89
N GLU A 307 14.42 -8.74 -38.47
CA GLU A 307 15.11 -9.09 -39.72
C GLU A 307 14.45 -8.47 -40.96
N ALA A 308 15.23 -8.33 -42.04
CA ALA A 308 14.80 -7.67 -43.27
C ALA A 308 13.81 -8.52 -44.09
N GLY A 309 12.52 -8.39 -43.78
CA GLY A 309 11.43 -9.16 -44.37
C GLY A 309 10.62 -9.98 -43.36
N GLU A 310 10.98 -9.91 -42.08
CA GLU A 310 10.15 -10.33 -40.96
C GLU A 310 8.86 -9.47 -40.90
N ALA A 311 7.78 -10.04 -40.39
CA ALA A 311 6.52 -9.31 -40.21
C ALA A 311 6.60 -8.42 -38.96
N ASP A 312 6.21 -7.15 -39.10
CA ASP A 312 6.21 -6.17 -38.00
C ASP A 312 5.18 -6.44 -36.89
N GLY A 313 4.18 -7.28 -37.18
CA GLY A 313 3.12 -7.68 -36.24
C GLY A 313 1.89 -6.77 -36.25
N GLU A 314 1.77 -5.81 -37.19
CA GLU A 314 0.58 -4.95 -37.27
C GLU A 314 -0.63 -5.69 -37.89
N ASP A 315 -1.45 -6.28 -37.03
CA ASP A 315 -2.78 -6.78 -37.40
C ASP A 315 -3.63 -5.59 -37.93
N THR A 316 -4.00 -5.63 -39.20
CA THR A 316 -4.47 -4.42 -39.91
C THR A 316 -5.90 -4.06 -39.50
N PRO A 317 -6.22 -2.82 -39.08
CA PRO A 317 -7.58 -2.46 -38.71
C PRO A 317 -8.55 -2.53 -39.90
N THR A 318 -9.41 -3.56 -39.91
CA THR A 318 -10.42 -3.74 -40.96
C THR A 318 -11.42 -2.59 -40.97
N GLU A 319 -11.30 -1.66 -41.92
CA GLU A 319 -12.30 -0.60 -42.12
C GLU A 319 -13.68 -1.20 -42.42
N GLY A 320 -14.63 -1.00 -41.51
CA GLY A 320 -16.00 -1.46 -41.69
C GLY A 320 -16.71 -0.73 -42.83
N THR A 321 -17.06 -1.46 -43.89
CA THR A 321 -17.95 -0.97 -44.96
C THR A 321 -19.22 -1.82 -45.06
N ASP A 322 -20.37 -1.18 -44.83
CA ASP A 322 -21.69 -1.81 -44.94
C ASP A 322 -22.01 -2.25 -46.38
N GLY A 323 -22.48 -3.50 -46.54
CA GLY A 323 -22.95 -4.01 -47.84
C GLY A 323 -23.49 -5.44 -47.75
N ALA A 324 -24.81 -5.60 -47.59
CA ALA A 324 -25.46 -6.90 -47.49
C ALA A 324 -26.09 -7.36 -48.82
N ASP A 325 -25.94 -8.65 -49.17
CA ASP A 325 -27.03 -9.54 -49.62
C ASP A 325 -26.56 -11.03 -49.67
N GLY A 326 -27.49 -11.99 -49.74
CA GLY A 326 -27.28 -13.24 -50.51
C GLY A 326 -26.85 -14.57 -49.83
N THR A 327 -27.80 -15.24 -49.17
CA THR A 327 -28.05 -16.73 -49.19
C THR A 327 -26.98 -17.78 -48.81
N ASP A 328 -27.36 -18.58 -47.80
CA ASP A 328 -27.35 -20.07 -47.71
C ASP A 328 -26.09 -20.91 -48.02
N GLY A 329 -25.54 -21.52 -46.97
CA GLY A 329 -24.65 -22.69 -47.04
C GLY A 329 -24.47 -23.33 -45.65
N ALA A 330 -24.81 -24.62 -45.49
CA ALA A 330 -24.73 -25.31 -44.20
C ALA A 330 -23.39 -26.05 -44.02
N GLY A 331 -22.76 -25.89 -42.86
CA GLY A 331 -21.54 -26.62 -42.47
C GLY A 331 -21.08 -26.29 -41.05
N ASP A 332 -21.24 -27.25 -40.15
CA ASP A 332 -20.52 -27.35 -38.87
C ASP A 332 -19.39 -28.38 -39.11
N PRO A 333 -18.12 -28.08 -38.77
CA PRO A 333 -17.70 -28.30 -37.39
C PRO A 333 -16.70 -27.27 -36.81
N THR A 334 -16.71 -27.16 -35.48
CA THR A 334 -15.56 -27.04 -34.57
C THR A 334 -14.19 -26.64 -35.15
N THR A 335 -13.73 -25.44 -34.81
CA THR A 335 -12.29 -25.17 -34.55
C THR A 335 -12.11 -24.17 -33.42
N THR A 336 -11.43 -24.58 -32.35
CA THR A 336 -10.84 -23.67 -31.37
C THR A 336 -9.59 -23.05 -31.98
N ALA A 337 -9.52 -21.72 -32.04
CA ALA A 337 -8.33 -20.98 -32.48
C ALA A 337 -8.23 -19.63 -31.75
N THR A 338 -7.78 -19.67 -30.49
CA THR A 338 -7.31 -18.46 -29.80
C THR A 338 -5.92 -18.13 -30.33
N PRO A 339 -5.66 -16.92 -30.88
CA PRO A 339 -4.30 -16.49 -31.15
C PRO A 339 -3.61 -16.19 -29.83
N THR A 340 -2.70 -17.06 -29.42
CA THR A 340 -1.72 -16.76 -28.36
C THR A 340 -0.68 -15.80 -28.95
N PRO A 341 -0.44 -14.62 -28.37
CA PRO A 341 0.75 -13.85 -28.70
C PRO A 341 1.97 -14.60 -28.16
N GLU A 342 2.90 -14.98 -29.03
CA GLU A 342 4.17 -15.56 -28.59
C GLU A 342 5.01 -14.49 -27.86
N PRO A 343 5.81 -14.88 -26.85
CA PRO A 343 6.77 -13.97 -26.23
C PRO A 343 7.84 -13.58 -27.25
N SER A 344 8.32 -12.33 -27.18
CA SER A 344 9.38 -11.83 -28.06
C SER A 344 10.61 -12.76 -28.02
N PRO A 345 11.18 -13.14 -29.19
CA PRO A 345 12.31 -14.05 -29.21
C PRO A 345 13.55 -13.41 -28.60
N THR A 346 14.19 -14.10 -27.66
CA THR A 346 15.57 -13.83 -27.26
C THR A 346 16.45 -13.88 -28.52
N PRO A 347 17.31 -12.87 -28.79
CA PRO A 347 18.14 -12.87 -29.99
C PRO A 347 19.05 -14.11 -30.01
N SER A 348 18.89 -14.95 -31.03
CA SER A 348 19.75 -16.12 -31.23
C SER A 348 21.10 -15.65 -31.75
N ALA A 349 22.17 -15.92 -31.01
CA ALA A 349 23.51 -15.54 -31.42
C ALA A 349 23.96 -16.33 -32.67
N THR A 350 24.00 -15.64 -33.80
CA THR A 350 24.73 -16.06 -35.02
C THR A 350 25.91 -15.11 -35.21
N ASP A 351 27.11 -15.66 -35.35
CA ASP A 351 28.35 -14.89 -35.48
C ASP A 351 28.42 -14.14 -36.83
N ASP A 352 28.16 -12.83 -36.82
CA ASP A 352 28.51 -11.91 -37.91
C ASP A 352 29.10 -10.60 -37.34
N GLU A 353 30.23 -10.15 -37.89
CA GLU A 353 31.12 -9.16 -37.25
C GLU A 353 30.59 -7.71 -37.40
N GLY A 354 29.54 -7.37 -36.64
CA GLY A 354 29.00 -6.01 -36.60
C GLY A 354 27.99 -5.68 -35.48
N GLY A 355 27.54 -6.67 -34.71
CA GLY A 355 26.65 -6.44 -33.57
C GLY A 355 27.34 -5.78 -32.37
N GLU A 356 26.58 -4.99 -31.60
CA GLU A 356 27.03 -4.55 -30.27
C GLU A 356 27.17 -5.78 -29.36
N SER A 357 28.29 -5.89 -28.65
CA SER A 357 28.51 -7.01 -27.72
C SER A 357 27.39 -7.09 -26.67
N PRO A 358 27.06 -8.29 -26.15
CA PRO A 358 26.23 -8.41 -24.96
C PRO A 358 26.75 -7.48 -23.86
N LEU A 359 25.85 -6.75 -23.20
CA LEU A 359 26.22 -5.73 -22.23
C LEU A 359 27.09 -6.36 -21.13
N ASP A 360 28.35 -5.92 -21.07
CA ASP A 360 29.28 -6.31 -20.02
C ASP A 360 28.85 -5.65 -18.71
N LEU A 361 28.04 -6.37 -17.92
CA LEU A 361 27.48 -5.88 -16.66
C LEU A 361 28.60 -5.48 -15.68
N ASP A 362 29.70 -6.25 -15.66
CA ASP A 362 30.90 -5.97 -14.86
C ASP A 362 31.60 -4.64 -15.24
N ALA A 363 31.23 -4.02 -16.38
CA ALA A 363 31.72 -2.73 -16.86
C ALA A 363 30.72 -1.55 -16.71
N LEU A 364 29.56 -1.76 -16.06
CA LEU A 364 28.56 -0.71 -15.83
C LEU A 364 29.01 0.35 -14.80
N ASP A 365 28.33 1.50 -14.77
CA ASP A 365 28.48 2.46 -13.67
C ASP A 365 28.05 1.79 -12.33
N PRO A 366 28.79 1.96 -11.22
CA PRO A 366 28.48 1.28 -9.96
C PRO A 366 27.08 1.52 -9.40
N VAL A 367 26.42 2.64 -9.75
CA VAL A 367 25.03 2.92 -9.34
C VAL A 367 24.02 2.15 -10.20
N VAL A 368 24.37 1.88 -11.47
CA VAL A 368 23.58 1.02 -12.37
C VAL A 368 23.76 -0.45 -11.99
N GLN A 369 25.00 -0.90 -11.74
CA GLN A 369 25.25 -2.29 -11.34
C GLN A 369 24.54 -2.62 -10.02
N ALA A 370 24.65 -1.77 -8.99
CA ALA A 370 23.95 -1.97 -7.72
C ALA A 370 22.41 -1.87 -7.83
N ALA A 371 21.86 -1.38 -8.94
CA ALA A 371 20.43 -1.46 -9.24
C ALA A 371 20.08 -2.74 -10.02
N ALA A 372 20.97 -3.22 -10.89
CA ALA A 372 20.83 -4.48 -11.60
C ALA A 372 20.92 -5.69 -10.65
N ASP A 373 21.94 -5.76 -9.79
CA ASP A 373 22.11 -6.81 -8.78
C ASP A 373 20.85 -6.95 -7.92
N ALA A 374 20.39 -5.84 -7.34
CA ALA A 374 19.22 -5.79 -6.47
C ALA A 374 17.92 -6.15 -7.22
N ALA A 375 17.84 -5.87 -8.53
CA ALA A 375 16.71 -6.26 -9.36
C ALA A 375 16.70 -7.76 -9.69
N GLN A 376 17.86 -8.35 -10.00
CA GLN A 376 18.02 -9.79 -10.23
C GLN A 376 17.70 -10.60 -8.95
N ASP A 377 18.23 -10.16 -7.80
CA ASP A 377 17.91 -10.73 -6.49
C ASP A 377 16.42 -10.61 -6.13
N TRP A 378 15.78 -9.50 -6.46
CA TRP A 378 14.35 -9.29 -6.16
C TRP A 378 13.44 -10.11 -7.07
N LEU A 379 13.74 -10.21 -8.37
CA LEU A 379 12.99 -11.05 -9.31
C LEU A 379 13.09 -12.54 -8.94
N THR A 380 14.30 -13.01 -8.65
CA THR A 380 14.54 -14.38 -8.16
C THR A 380 13.79 -14.64 -6.85
N ARG A 381 13.74 -13.64 -5.96
CA ARG A 381 13.01 -13.75 -4.69
C ARG A 381 11.49 -13.75 -4.87
N LEU A 382 10.96 -13.03 -5.87
CA LEU A 382 9.55 -12.99 -6.21
C LEU A 382 9.07 -14.31 -6.81
N ASP A 383 9.83 -14.87 -7.76
CA ASP A 383 9.57 -16.19 -8.36
C ASP A 383 9.49 -17.28 -7.27
N GLY A 384 10.46 -17.30 -6.35
CA GLY A 384 10.45 -18.17 -5.17
C GLY A 384 9.50 -17.77 -4.04
N ALA A 385 8.55 -16.85 -4.27
CA ALA A 385 7.57 -16.38 -3.27
C ALA A 385 6.12 -16.46 -3.75
N VAL A 386 5.85 -16.26 -5.04
CA VAL A 386 4.52 -16.40 -5.63
C VAL A 386 4.32 -17.85 -6.06
N ARG A 387 3.32 -18.54 -5.50
CA ARG A 387 3.08 -19.96 -5.80
C ARG A 387 2.05 -20.14 -6.91
N PRO A 388 2.05 -21.27 -7.66
CA PRO A 388 1.04 -21.55 -8.68
C PRO A 388 -0.42 -21.58 -8.16
N GLU A 389 -0.63 -21.85 -6.87
CA GLU A 389 -1.94 -21.79 -6.21
C GLU A 389 -2.35 -20.39 -5.70
N ASP A 390 -1.42 -19.44 -5.60
CA ASP A 390 -1.75 -18.07 -5.17
C ASP A 390 -2.62 -17.36 -6.22
N GLN A 391 -3.51 -16.48 -5.77
CA GLN A 391 -4.24 -15.63 -6.70
C GLN A 391 -3.39 -14.40 -7.03
N VAL A 392 -3.16 -14.14 -8.32
CA VAL A 392 -2.51 -12.91 -8.80
C VAL A 392 -3.52 -11.99 -9.48
N LEU A 393 -3.68 -10.81 -8.91
CA LEU A 393 -4.46 -9.70 -9.45
C LEU A 393 -3.54 -8.71 -10.16
N THR A 394 -3.89 -8.29 -11.38
CA THR A 394 -3.13 -7.29 -12.15
C THR A 394 -3.83 -5.94 -12.22
N LEU A 395 -3.12 -4.89 -11.83
CA LEU A 395 -3.58 -3.51 -11.97
C LEU A 395 -3.55 -3.06 -13.45
N PRO A 396 -4.28 -2.00 -13.85
CA PRO A 396 -4.04 -1.33 -15.13
C PRO A 396 -2.59 -0.86 -15.21
N TYR A 397 -1.90 -1.16 -16.31
CA TYR A 397 -0.46 -1.04 -16.46
C TYR A 397 0.06 0.35 -16.05
N GLY A 398 0.95 0.41 -15.05
CA GLY A 398 1.47 1.65 -14.47
C GLY A 398 0.71 2.15 -13.25
N ASP A 399 -0.16 1.33 -12.64
CA ASP A 399 -1.09 1.69 -11.55
C ASP A 399 -1.86 2.99 -11.85
N VAL A 400 -2.39 3.11 -13.07
CA VAL A 400 -3.09 4.30 -13.59
C VAL A 400 -4.18 4.77 -12.64
N ASP A 401 -4.29 6.08 -12.44
CA ASP A 401 -5.36 6.72 -11.67
C ASP A 401 -6.72 6.48 -12.35
N VAL A 402 -7.35 5.33 -12.08
CA VAL A 402 -8.64 4.92 -12.67
C VAL A 402 -9.75 5.96 -12.42
N ALA A 403 -9.73 6.66 -11.29
CA ALA A 403 -10.71 7.70 -10.97
C ALA A 403 -10.53 8.94 -11.86
N GLY A 404 -9.29 9.43 -12.02
CA GLY A 404 -8.97 10.52 -12.94
C GLY A 404 -9.15 10.12 -14.40
N ALA A 405 -8.70 8.93 -14.79
CA ALA A 405 -8.76 8.44 -16.16
C ALA A 405 -10.21 8.19 -16.61
N ALA A 406 -11.08 7.63 -15.77
CA ALA A 406 -12.51 7.49 -16.11
C ALA A 406 -13.23 8.85 -16.29
N ALA A 407 -12.70 9.93 -15.73
CA ALA A 407 -13.22 11.29 -15.90
C ALA A 407 -12.58 12.06 -17.09
N HIS A 408 -11.30 11.80 -17.39
CA HIS A 408 -10.49 12.62 -18.31
C HIS A 408 -9.99 11.89 -19.57
N ASP A 409 -9.69 10.59 -19.51
CA ASP A 409 -9.33 9.77 -20.67
C ASP A 409 -9.67 8.27 -20.48
N PRO A 410 -10.91 7.86 -20.77
CA PRO A 410 -11.32 6.45 -20.76
C PRO A 410 -10.69 5.61 -21.87
N GLN A 411 -10.01 6.20 -22.87
CA GLN A 411 -9.29 5.44 -23.89
C GLN A 411 -7.93 5.02 -23.36
N LEU A 412 -7.21 5.91 -22.67
CA LEU A 412 -5.96 5.60 -21.98
C LEU A 412 -6.18 4.55 -20.89
N LEU A 413 -7.27 4.62 -20.12
CA LEU A 413 -7.62 3.58 -19.14
C LEU A 413 -7.76 2.20 -19.79
N ARG A 414 -8.49 2.08 -20.90
CA ARG A 414 -8.63 0.79 -21.61
C ARG A 414 -7.33 0.32 -22.25
N ARG A 415 -6.48 1.22 -22.74
CA ARG A 415 -5.11 0.89 -23.17
C ARG A 415 -4.29 0.29 -22.01
N ALA A 416 -4.38 0.86 -20.81
CA ALA A 416 -3.67 0.37 -19.64
C ALA A 416 -4.15 -1.02 -19.19
N VAL A 417 -5.47 -1.28 -19.24
CA VAL A 417 -6.03 -2.62 -18.97
C VAL A 417 -5.58 -3.63 -20.03
N ALA A 418 -5.69 -3.28 -21.31
CA ALA A 418 -5.26 -4.17 -22.41
C ALA A 418 -3.76 -4.49 -22.35
N ARG A 419 -2.90 -3.53 -21.97
CA ARG A 419 -1.45 -3.71 -21.82
C ARG A 419 -1.06 -4.60 -20.63
N SER A 420 -1.89 -4.67 -19.59
CA SER A 420 -1.70 -5.62 -18.47
C SER A 420 -1.96 -7.06 -18.85
N GLY A 421 -2.90 -7.31 -19.77
CA GLY A 421 -3.30 -8.66 -20.18
C GLY A 421 -3.84 -9.54 -19.04
N ASN A 422 -3.85 -10.85 -19.29
CA ASN A 422 -4.27 -11.89 -18.34
C ASN A 422 -3.12 -12.83 -17.93
N ALA A 423 -1.87 -12.40 -18.16
CA ALA A 423 -0.67 -13.12 -17.76
C ALA A 423 0.43 -12.09 -17.40
N LEU A 424 1.30 -12.44 -16.46
CA LEU A 424 2.56 -11.73 -16.25
C LEU A 424 3.67 -12.47 -17.02
N PRO A 425 4.23 -11.90 -18.11
CA PRO A 425 5.35 -12.50 -18.82
C PRO A 425 6.49 -12.81 -17.85
N GLY A 426 7.24 -13.90 -18.07
CA GLY A 426 8.43 -14.26 -17.28
C GLY A 426 8.19 -14.51 -15.78
N LEU A 427 6.94 -14.81 -15.40
CA LEU A 427 6.56 -15.56 -14.20
C LEU A 427 5.61 -16.72 -14.55
N ASP A 428 5.15 -16.79 -15.80
CA ASP A 428 4.21 -17.78 -16.36
C ASP A 428 2.89 -17.97 -15.59
N LEU A 429 2.50 -16.95 -14.80
CA LEU A 429 1.27 -16.94 -14.02
C LEU A 429 0.10 -16.36 -14.83
N THR A 430 -1.04 -17.04 -14.78
CA THR A 430 -2.34 -16.49 -15.20
C THR A 430 -2.82 -15.48 -14.17
N THR A 431 -3.35 -14.34 -14.61
CA THR A 431 -3.74 -13.23 -13.75
C THR A 431 -5.18 -12.77 -14.01
N THR A 432 -5.78 -12.13 -13.01
CA THR A 432 -7.12 -11.53 -13.12
C THR A 432 -7.00 -10.00 -13.05
N PRO A 433 -7.48 -9.24 -14.05
CA PRO A 433 -7.49 -7.78 -13.98
C PRO A 433 -8.22 -7.25 -12.74
N ALA A 434 -7.69 -6.19 -12.11
CA ALA A 434 -8.23 -5.66 -10.87
C ALA A 434 -8.16 -4.12 -10.77
N TYR A 435 -9.24 -3.51 -10.31
CA TYR A 435 -9.31 -2.08 -9.99
C TYR A 435 -9.19 -1.89 -8.48
N ALA A 436 -8.02 -1.45 -8.03
CA ALA A 436 -7.69 -1.29 -6.62
C ALA A 436 -6.74 -0.10 -6.43
N SER A 437 -7.28 1.08 -6.09
CA SER A 437 -6.44 2.23 -5.76
C SER A 437 -5.70 2.03 -4.43
N PRO A 438 -4.58 2.70 -4.16
CA PRO A 438 -3.75 2.41 -2.99
C PRO A 438 -4.44 2.59 -1.62
N GLY A 439 -5.55 3.33 -1.57
CA GLY A 439 -6.41 3.48 -0.38
C GLY A 439 -7.82 2.89 -0.52
N GLY A 440 -8.10 2.11 -1.57
CA GLY A 440 -9.41 1.50 -1.82
C GLY A 440 -10.54 2.45 -2.21
N TYR A 441 -10.25 3.71 -2.55
CA TYR A 441 -11.24 4.69 -3.01
C TYR A 441 -11.31 4.73 -4.54
N LEU A 442 -12.51 4.54 -5.12
CA LEU A 442 -12.79 4.72 -6.54
C LEU A 442 -14.01 5.64 -6.72
N THR A 443 -14.09 6.36 -7.84
CA THR A 443 -15.32 7.09 -8.21
C THR A 443 -16.33 6.13 -8.82
N ALA A 444 -17.63 6.48 -8.81
CA ALA A 444 -18.66 5.71 -9.49
C ALA A 444 -18.35 5.54 -10.99
N GLN A 445 -17.74 6.55 -11.63
CA GLN A 445 -17.25 6.47 -13.02
C GLN A 445 -16.11 5.46 -13.16
N GLY A 446 -15.15 5.42 -12.22
CA GLY A 446 -14.07 4.42 -12.22
C GLY A 446 -14.57 3.00 -11.99
N ILE A 447 -15.63 2.80 -11.18
CA ILE A 447 -16.27 1.50 -10.99
C ILE A 447 -17.03 1.07 -12.26
N ALA A 448 -17.80 1.97 -12.87
CA ALA A 448 -18.56 1.70 -14.10
C ALA A 448 -17.67 1.58 -15.36
N ALA A 449 -16.40 1.95 -15.27
CA ALA A 449 -15.38 1.77 -16.33
C ALA A 449 -14.60 0.45 -16.22
N ALA A 450 -14.99 -0.45 -15.32
CA ALA A 450 -14.45 -1.81 -15.25
C ALA A 450 -15.00 -2.68 -16.38
N GLU A 451 -14.24 -3.70 -16.80
CA GLU A 451 -14.70 -4.70 -17.76
C GLU A 451 -15.20 -5.97 -17.04
N PRO A 452 -16.18 -6.71 -17.60
CA PRO A 452 -16.72 -7.91 -16.96
C PRO A 452 -15.63 -8.93 -16.61
N GLY A 453 -15.53 -9.29 -15.31
CA GLY A 453 -14.47 -10.15 -14.77
C GLY A 453 -13.36 -9.40 -14.02
N THR A 454 -13.29 -8.07 -14.14
CA THR A 454 -12.38 -7.24 -13.35
C THR A 454 -12.74 -7.32 -11.86
N THR A 455 -11.75 -7.64 -11.02
CA THR A 455 -11.90 -7.67 -9.55
C THR A 455 -11.80 -6.25 -8.99
N ILE A 456 -12.87 -5.74 -8.40
CA ILE A 456 -12.84 -4.39 -7.79
C ILE A 456 -12.58 -4.52 -6.28
N LEU A 457 -11.59 -3.78 -5.76
CA LEU A 457 -11.32 -3.68 -4.32
C LEU A 457 -11.64 -2.26 -3.83
N LEU A 458 -12.64 -2.17 -2.95
CA LEU A 458 -13.10 -0.91 -2.32
C LEU A 458 -12.75 -0.90 -0.83
N THR A 459 -12.67 0.27 -0.19
CA THR A 459 -12.55 0.39 1.27
C THR A 459 -13.92 0.51 1.96
N ASP A 460 -14.07 -0.13 3.13
CA ASP A 460 -15.24 0.04 4.01
C ASP A 460 -15.52 1.52 4.36
N ALA A 461 -14.50 2.37 4.37
CA ALA A 461 -14.62 3.81 4.60
C ALA A 461 -15.40 4.58 3.50
N MET A 462 -15.67 3.96 2.34
CA MET A 462 -16.58 4.52 1.33
C MET A 462 -18.06 4.41 1.73
N PHE A 463 -18.42 3.51 2.64
CA PHE A 463 -19.83 3.20 2.91
C PHE A 463 -20.40 4.14 3.99
N PRO A 464 -21.64 4.65 3.84
CA PRO A 464 -22.23 5.60 4.78
C PRO A 464 -22.74 4.95 6.09
N GLY A 465 -22.64 3.63 6.21
CA GLY A 465 -23.03 2.80 7.35
C GLY A 465 -22.22 1.49 7.36
N PRO A 466 -22.68 0.40 7.98
CA PRO A 466 -22.01 -0.89 7.91
C PRO A 466 -21.79 -1.33 6.46
N ALA A 467 -20.52 -1.57 6.08
CA ALA A 467 -20.17 -2.04 4.75
C ALA A 467 -20.36 -3.57 4.66
N PRO A 468 -20.82 -4.11 3.52
CA PRO A 468 -20.83 -5.56 3.29
C PRO A 468 -19.44 -6.03 2.87
N GLY A 469 -18.99 -7.21 3.29
CA GLY A 469 -17.69 -7.76 2.85
C GLY A 469 -17.60 -7.99 1.33
N VAL A 470 -18.73 -8.24 0.66
CA VAL A 470 -18.86 -8.29 -0.80
C VAL A 470 -20.07 -7.44 -1.23
N ALA A 471 -19.85 -6.53 -2.19
CA ALA A 471 -20.88 -5.68 -2.78
C ALA A 471 -21.11 -6.03 -4.27
N VAL A 472 -22.27 -5.64 -4.80
CA VAL A 472 -22.48 -5.44 -6.24
C VAL A 472 -22.76 -3.96 -6.48
N VAL A 473 -21.89 -3.29 -7.23
CA VAL A 473 -21.97 -1.85 -7.54
C VAL A 473 -21.96 -1.69 -9.06
N ASP A 474 -22.98 -1.04 -9.61
CA ASP A 474 -23.16 -0.82 -11.06
C ASP A 474 -22.93 -2.08 -11.92
N GLY A 475 -23.41 -3.23 -11.41
CA GLY A 475 -23.29 -4.55 -12.03
C GLY A 475 -22.03 -5.35 -11.69
N HIS A 476 -20.99 -4.71 -11.15
CA HIS A 476 -19.70 -5.33 -10.85
C HIS A 476 -19.66 -5.86 -9.41
N ARG A 477 -19.12 -7.08 -9.20
CA ARG A 477 -18.81 -7.57 -7.84
C ARG A 477 -17.55 -6.85 -7.34
N ALA A 478 -17.64 -6.27 -6.16
CA ALA A 478 -16.53 -5.62 -5.47
C ALA A 478 -16.31 -6.25 -4.09
N LEU A 479 -15.07 -6.51 -3.72
CA LEU A 479 -14.70 -6.89 -2.35
C LEU A 479 -14.39 -5.65 -1.55
N VAL A 480 -14.84 -5.63 -0.29
CA VAL A 480 -14.68 -4.48 0.59
C VAL A 480 -13.60 -4.78 1.62
N ALA A 481 -12.44 -4.17 1.40
CA ALA A 481 -11.31 -4.24 2.31
C ALA A 481 -11.55 -3.38 3.55
N SER A 482 -11.26 -3.93 4.73
CA SER A 482 -11.43 -3.19 5.97
C SER A 482 -10.27 -2.26 6.24
N SER A 483 -10.52 -0.94 6.18
CA SER A 483 -9.58 0.08 6.64
C SER A 483 -9.24 -0.11 8.12
N GLY A 484 -10.19 -0.64 8.91
CA GLY A 484 -9.96 -1.08 10.28
C GLY A 484 -8.82 -2.09 10.40
N ALA A 485 -8.77 -3.14 9.57
CA ALA A 485 -7.68 -4.12 9.59
C ALA A 485 -6.33 -3.51 9.16
N ALA A 486 -6.36 -2.63 8.14
CA ALA A 486 -5.18 -1.97 7.60
C ALA A 486 -4.61 -0.85 8.51
N ALA A 487 -5.35 -0.37 9.52
CA ALA A 487 -4.95 0.77 10.36
C ALA A 487 -3.84 0.49 11.40
N GLY A 488 -3.49 -0.79 11.61
CA GLY A 488 -2.49 -1.21 12.59
C GLY A 488 -2.95 -1.21 14.06
N GLY A 489 -2.00 -1.50 14.94
CA GLY A 489 -2.22 -1.56 16.38
C GLY A 489 -2.40 -0.18 17.05
N PRO A 490 -2.70 -0.16 18.35
CA PRO A 490 -2.70 1.06 19.15
C PRO A 490 -1.28 1.51 19.49
N GLY A 491 -1.10 2.79 19.81
CA GLY A 491 0.19 3.31 20.31
C GLY A 491 0.39 3.13 21.83
N PRO A 492 1.58 3.46 22.36
CA PRO A 492 2.57 4.33 21.70
C PRO A 492 3.64 3.63 20.85
N ASP A 493 3.76 2.30 20.94
CA ASP A 493 4.58 1.49 20.03
C ASP A 493 4.20 1.71 18.55
N THR A 494 5.08 1.30 17.64
CA THR A 494 4.93 1.37 16.20
C THR A 494 3.68 0.60 15.76
N ARG A 495 2.59 1.34 15.54
CA ARG A 495 1.28 0.81 15.12
C ARG A 495 1.35 -0.13 13.91
N THR A 496 2.31 0.10 13.02
CA THR A 496 2.59 -0.69 11.82
C THR A 496 3.74 -1.69 11.99
N GLY A 497 4.10 -2.10 13.22
CA GLY A 497 4.99 -3.25 13.43
C GLY A 497 4.33 -4.56 12.99
N PRO A 498 5.08 -5.61 12.58
CA PRO A 498 4.50 -6.88 12.14
C PRO A 498 3.55 -7.51 13.15
N THR A 499 3.92 -7.55 14.43
CA THR A 499 3.06 -8.07 15.50
C THR A 499 1.83 -7.18 15.74
N ALA A 500 1.96 -5.85 15.63
CA ALA A 500 0.83 -4.92 15.76
C ALA A 500 -0.18 -5.06 14.59
N MET A 501 0.30 -5.18 13.36
CA MET A 501 -0.52 -5.41 12.16
C MET A 501 -1.21 -6.78 12.20
N ARG A 502 -0.50 -7.84 12.62
CA ARG A 502 -1.04 -9.19 12.81
C ARG A 502 -2.16 -9.19 13.85
N GLN A 503 -1.94 -8.54 14.99
CA GLN A 503 -2.95 -8.45 16.04
C GLN A 503 -4.13 -7.57 15.65
N ARG A 504 -3.93 -6.54 14.80
CA ARG A 504 -5.05 -5.77 14.27
C ARG A 504 -5.95 -6.61 13.35
N LEU A 505 -5.37 -7.41 12.46
CA LEU A 505 -6.12 -8.35 11.62
C LEU A 505 -6.90 -9.37 12.46
N LEU A 506 -6.26 -10.00 13.45
CA LEU A 506 -6.91 -10.96 14.35
C LEU A 506 -8.02 -10.32 15.20
N ALA A 507 -7.83 -9.08 15.67
CA ALA A 507 -8.86 -8.35 16.40
C ALA A 507 -10.10 -8.08 15.54
N GLU A 508 -9.89 -7.57 14.32
CA GLU A 508 -10.95 -7.28 13.35
C GLU A 508 -11.67 -8.55 12.86
N ALA A 509 -10.96 -9.68 12.80
CA ALA A 509 -11.54 -10.98 12.53
C ALA A 509 -12.38 -11.49 13.72
N ALA A 510 -11.83 -11.44 14.94
CA ALA A 510 -12.51 -11.95 16.14
C ALA A 510 -13.84 -11.23 16.41
N VAL A 511 -13.91 -9.90 16.27
CA VAL A 511 -15.17 -9.16 16.49
C VAL A 511 -16.23 -9.42 15.41
N ARG A 512 -15.84 -9.78 14.19
CA ARG A 512 -16.77 -10.26 13.15
C ARG A 512 -17.25 -11.67 13.45
N PHE A 513 -16.31 -12.59 13.70
CA PHE A 513 -16.60 -13.99 13.97
C PHE A 513 -17.48 -14.16 15.21
N LEU A 514 -17.21 -13.46 16.31
CA LEU A 514 -18.00 -13.53 17.55
C LEU A 514 -19.40 -12.94 17.40
N ARG A 515 -19.62 -11.97 16.50
CA ARG A 515 -20.96 -11.43 16.17
C ARG A 515 -21.86 -12.48 15.49
N GLY A 516 -21.27 -13.49 14.84
CA GLY A 516 -22.02 -14.57 14.19
C GLY A 516 -22.67 -14.18 12.87
N GLY A 517 -22.09 -13.21 12.16
CA GLY A 517 -22.41 -12.95 10.75
C GLY A 517 -21.47 -13.71 9.82
N ASP A 518 -21.98 -14.05 8.63
CA ASP A 518 -21.21 -14.64 7.52
C ASP A 518 -20.52 -13.52 6.69
N GLU A 519 -19.87 -12.59 7.38
CA GLU A 519 -19.23 -11.39 6.81
C GLU A 519 -17.71 -11.63 6.70
N PRO A 520 -17.16 -11.85 5.49
CA PRO A 520 -15.75 -12.16 5.32
C PRO A 520 -14.87 -10.93 5.57
N LEU A 521 -13.61 -11.15 5.94
CA LEU A 521 -12.65 -10.07 6.17
C LEU A 521 -11.60 -10.00 5.05
N THR A 522 -11.62 -8.94 4.25
CA THR A 522 -10.51 -8.64 3.33
C THR A 522 -9.62 -7.55 3.95
N MET A 523 -8.31 -7.76 3.96
CA MET A 523 -7.31 -6.75 4.30
C MET A 523 -6.37 -6.55 3.10
N VAL A 524 -6.39 -5.36 2.52
CA VAL A 524 -5.30 -4.92 1.64
C VAL A 524 -4.20 -4.36 2.54
N VAL A 525 -2.99 -4.89 2.39
CA VAL A 525 -1.79 -4.36 3.06
C VAL A 525 -1.58 -2.88 2.67
N PRO A 526 -1.29 -1.96 3.61
CA PRO A 526 -1.06 -0.56 3.27
C PRO A 526 0.08 -0.38 2.26
N HIS A 527 -0.15 0.46 1.24
CA HIS A 527 0.79 0.73 0.14
C HIS A 527 2.12 1.39 0.57
N ASP A 528 2.23 1.76 1.84
CA ASP A 528 3.31 2.50 2.48
C ASP A 528 3.89 1.73 3.68
N TRP A 529 3.32 0.57 4.03
CA TRP A 529 3.89 -0.33 5.03
C TRP A 529 5.22 -0.93 4.53
N ASN A 530 6.21 -1.01 5.41
CA ASN A 530 7.44 -1.79 5.23
C ASN A 530 7.49 -2.91 6.29
N PRO A 531 7.14 -4.16 5.94
CA PRO A 531 7.04 -5.27 6.90
C PRO A 531 8.39 -5.95 7.13
N THR A 532 9.39 -5.23 7.67
CA THR A 532 10.66 -5.85 8.07
C THR A 532 10.41 -6.91 9.14
N ASP A 533 11.19 -8.00 9.11
CA ASP A 533 11.18 -9.08 10.12
C ASP A 533 9.82 -9.79 10.32
N ALA A 534 8.91 -9.69 9.34
CA ALA A 534 7.56 -10.25 9.38
C ALA A 534 7.47 -11.79 9.22
N SER A 535 8.52 -12.53 9.58
CA SER A 535 8.59 -14.00 9.45
C SER A 535 7.60 -14.74 10.34
N SER A 536 7.21 -14.17 11.49
CA SER A 536 6.15 -14.71 12.37
C SER A 536 4.75 -14.15 12.08
N TYR A 537 4.57 -13.36 11.00
CA TYR A 537 3.28 -12.74 10.70
C TYR A 537 2.19 -13.79 10.46
N PHE A 538 2.39 -14.69 9.49
CA PHE A 538 1.37 -15.65 9.09
C PHE A 538 1.23 -16.83 10.06
N SER A 539 2.30 -17.30 10.71
CA SER A 539 2.20 -18.38 11.71
C SER A 539 1.41 -17.97 12.96
N GLY A 540 1.41 -16.69 13.32
CA GLY A 540 0.51 -16.18 14.36
C GLY A 540 -0.96 -16.04 13.92
N LEU A 541 -1.29 -16.26 12.64
CA LEU A 541 -2.68 -16.34 12.14
C LEU A 541 -3.25 -17.77 12.18
N ASP A 542 -2.45 -18.77 12.57
CA ASP A 542 -2.86 -20.17 12.71
C ASP A 542 -3.77 -20.39 13.94
N VAL A 543 -4.99 -19.87 13.90
CA VAL A 543 -5.99 -19.98 14.96
C VAL A 543 -7.23 -20.74 14.46
N PRO A 544 -7.83 -21.64 15.26
CA PRO A 544 -8.79 -22.63 14.76
C PRO A 544 -10.14 -22.06 14.28
N TRP A 545 -10.36 -20.76 14.48
CA TRP A 545 -11.56 -20.00 14.11
C TRP A 545 -11.33 -19.05 12.92
N LEU A 546 -10.12 -18.99 12.36
CA LEU A 546 -9.79 -18.23 11.15
C LEU A 546 -9.62 -19.19 9.96
N ASP A 547 -9.95 -18.74 8.76
CA ASP A 547 -9.66 -19.45 7.51
C ASP A 547 -8.99 -18.46 6.55
N LEU A 548 -7.67 -18.58 6.36
CA LEU A 548 -6.95 -17.74 5.40
C LEU A 548 -7.25 -18.23 3.98
N THR A 549 -7.73 -17.33 3.13
CA THR A 549 -8.18 -17.66 1.78
C THR A 549 -8.04 -16.50 0.79
N ARG A 550 -8.28 -16.73 -0.50
CA ARG A 550 -8.03 -15.75 -1.57
C ARG A 550 -9.27 -14.92 -1.92
N VAL A 551 -9.05 -13.83 -2.65
CA VAL A 551 -10.08 -12.86 -3.05
C VAL A 551 -11.15 -13.47 -3.97
N ASP A 552 -10.79 -14.38 -4.87
CA ASP A 552 -11.75 -15.10 -5.74
C ASP A 552 -12.65 -16.05 -4.95
N GLN A 553 -12.10 -16.80 -3.98
CA GLN A 553 -12.85 -17.70 -3.11
C GLN A 553 -13.87 -16.93 -2.29
N ILE A 554 -13.49 -15.81 -1.65
CA ILE A 554 -14.45 -14.92 -0.97
C ILE A 554 -15.51 -14.41 -1.94
N SER A 555 -15.08 -13.92 -3.12
CA SER A 555 -15.99 -13.39 -4.15
C SER A 555 -16.96 -14.44 -4.70
N ALA A 556 -16.57 -15.72 -4.78
CA ALA A 556 -17.41 -16.79 -5.30
C ALA A 556 -18.37 -17.38 -4.25
N THR A 557 -17.92 -17.48 -2.99
CA THR A 557 -18.65 -18.20 -1.93
C THR A 557 -19.62 -17.33 -1.15
N HIS A 558 -19.31 -16.05 -0.90
CA HIS A 558 -20.11 -15.20 0.00
C HIS A 558 -21.21 -14.44 -0.74
N ALA A 559 -22.31 -14.18 -0.01
CA ALA A 559 -23.46 -13.44 -0.51
C ALA A 559 -23.13 -11.95 -0.70
N ALA A 560 -23.19 -11.46 -1.94
CA ALA A 560 -22.96 -10.06 -2.24
C ALA A 560 -24.23 -9.21 -2.03
N GLN A 561 -24.06 -7.99 -1.51
CA GLN A 561 -25.15 -7.03 -1.32
C GLN A 561 -25.13 -5.96 -2.42
N THR A 562 -26.27 -5.73 -3.09
CA THR A 562 -26.39 -4.66 -4.10
C THR A 562 -26.32 -3.29 -3.43
N VAL A 563 -25.42 -2.42 -3.90
CA VAL A 563 -25.21 -1.07 -3.38
C VAL A 563 -25.22 -0.07 -4.54
N ASP A 564 -26.03 0.97 -4.39
CA ASP A 564 -26.13 2.09 -5.33
C ASP A 564 -24.85 2.95 -5.26
N SER A 565 -24.15 3.11 -6.39
CA SER A 565 -22.87 3.82 -6.46
C SER A 565 -22.95 5.29 -6.06
N SER A 566 -24.14 5.91 -6.15
CA SER A 566 -24.38 7.29 -5.68
C SER A 566 -24.39 7.43 -4.15
N THR A 567 -24.47 6.31 -3.42
CA THR A 567 -24.39 6.29 -1.95
C THR A 567 -22.95 6.16 -1.44
N LEU A 568 -22.01 5.77 -2.31
CA LEU A 568 -20.60 5.62 -1.97
C LEU A 568 -19.92 6.98 -1.81
N ARG A 569 -19.13 7.11 -0.75
CA ARG A 569 -18.42 8.34 -0.39
C ARG A 569 -17.04 8.37 -1.03
N TYR A 570 -16.86 9.22 -2.04
CA TYR A 570 -15.54 9.65 -2.49
C TYR A 570 -15.15 10.94 -1.74
N PRO A 571 -14.12 10.93 -0.86
CA PRO A 571 -13.77 12.10 -0.06
C PRO A 571 -13.24 13.26 -0.89
N GLY A 572 -13.55 14.50 -0.50
CA GLY A 572 -13.05 15.70 -1.18
C GLY A 572 -11.53 15.78 -1.28
N TRP A 573 -10.78 15.20 -0.33
CA TRP A 573 -9.32 15.15 -0.39
C TRP A 573 -8.77 14.12 -1.40
N GLN A 574 -9.57 13.11 -1.78
CA GLN A 574 -9.24 12.23 -2.91
C GLN A 574 -9.52 12.94 -4.24
N GLN A 575 -10.62 13.71 -4.32
CA GLN A 575 -10.97 14.51 -5.49
C GLN A 575 -10.00 15.68 -5.73
N GLU A 576 -9.55 16.36 -4.67
CA GLU A 576 -8.48 17.38 -4.75
C GLU A 576 -7.10 16.80 -5.12
N ALA A 577 -6.96 15.47 -5.11
CA ALA A 577 -5.75 14.74 -5.46
C ALA A 577 -5.84 13.98 -6.80
N GLU A 578 -7.01 13.93 -7.46
CA GLU A 578 -7.16 13.35 -8.80
C GLU A 578 -6.22 14.04 -9.81
N LEU A 579 -5.66 13.26 -10.73
CA LEU A 579 -4.91 13.82 -11.85
C LEU A 579 -5.83 14.64 -12.77
N ASP A 580 -5.41 15.84 -13.14
CA ASP A 580 -6.18 16.73 -14.00
C ASP A 580 -5.96 16.45 -15.50
N GLN A 581 -6.92 16.84 -16.34
CA GLN A 581 -6.87 16.71 -17.81
C GLN A 581 -5.49 17.01 -18.42
N PRO A 582 -4.78 18.10 -18.04
CA PRO A 582 -3.47 18.43 -18.62
C PRO A 582 -2.33 17.47 -18.26
N GLY A 583 -2.53 16.52 -17.33
CA GLY A 583 -1.65 15.37 -17.11
C GLY A 583 -1.89 14.28 -18.15
N PHE A 584 -3.15 13.86 -18.33
CA PHE A 584 -3.55 12.90 -19.36
C PHE A 584 -3.20 13.40 -20.78
N ASP A 585 -3.48 14.67 -21.08
CA ASP A 585 -3.11 15.32 -22.35
C ASP A 585 -1.61 15.22 -22.66
N ALA A 586 -0.75 15.19 -21.63
CA ALA A 586 0.70 15.11 -21.77
C ALA A 586 1.19 13.67 -22.01
N ALA A 587 0.64 12.69 -21.30
CA ALA A 587 0.88 11.26 -21.55
C ALA A 587 0.41 10.88 -22.97
N ASP A 588 -0.81 11.26 -23.34
CA ASP A 588 -1.40 11.01 -24.67
C ASP A 588 -0.63 11.76 -25.80
N ALA A 589 -0.02 12.92 -25.51
CA ALA A 589 0.92 13.56 -26.42
C ALA A 589 2.25 12.80 -26.57
N LEU A 590 2.80 12.23 -25.48
CA LEU A 590 3.99 11.38 -25.53
C LEU A 590 3.75 10.11 -26.35
N ILE A 591 2.61 9.43 -26.16
CA ILE A 591 2.20 8.25 -26.94
C ILE A 591 2.22 8.57 -28.45
N ARG A 592 1.59 9.67 -28.86
CA ARG A 592 1.59 10.10 -30.27
C ARG A 592 2.98 10.35 -30.83
N SER A 593 3.88 10.95 -30.05
CA SER A 593 5.28 11.14 -30.45
C SER A 593 6.01 9.80 -30.58
N GLY A 594 5.72 8.83 -29.71
CA GLY A 594 6.24 7.46 -29.79
C GLY A 594 5.85 6.77 -31.11
N SER A 595 4.56 6.74 -31.43
CA SER A 595 4.07 6.21 -32.72
C SER A 595 4.66 6.97 -33.92
N MET A 596 4.81 8.30 -33.84
CA MET A 596 5.41 9.07 -34.93
C MET A 596 6.90 8.76 -35.13
N LEU A 597 7.63 8.39 -34.07
CA LEU A 597 9.00 7.92 -34.17
C LEU A 597 9.08 6.50 -34.73
N GLN A 598 8.20 5.60 -34.26
CA GLN A 598 8.10 4.22 -34.73
C GLN A 598 7.94 4.15 -36.26
N ASN A 599 7.00 4.94 -36.81
CA ASN A 599 6.66 4.94 -38.23
C ASN A 599 7.77 5.48 -39.15
N LEU A 600 8.96 5.81 -38.61
CA LEU A 600 10.16 6.20 -39.35
C LEU A 600 11.33 5.20 -39.19
N LEU A 601 11.17 4.15 -38.38
CA LEU A 601 12.14 3.07 -38.19
C LEU A 601 11.69 1.85 -39.02
N THR A 602 12.53 1.38 -39.93
CA THR A 602 12.12 0.38 -40.94
C THR A 602 12.35 -1.08 -40.55
N LEU A 603 13.00 -1.33 -39.41
CA LEU A 603 13.35 -2.68 -38.90
C LEU A 603 13.20 -2.74 -37.37
N ASN A 604 12.29 -1.96 -36.81
CA ASN A 604 12.01 -1.88 -35.38
C ASN A 604 10.50 -1.74 -35.20
N ASN A 605 9.93 -2.37 -34.17
CA ASN A 605 8.50 -2.29 -33.83
C ASN A 605 8.22 -2.04 -32.32
N VAL A 606 9.25 -1.89 -31.48
CA VAL A 606 9.09 -1.81 -30.01
C VAL A 606 8.93 -0.38 -29.47
N VAL A 607 9.48 0.63 -30.15
CA VAL A 607 9.53 2.04 -29.67
C VAL A 607 8.15 2.63 -29.36
N ALA A 608 7.12 2.33 -30.15
CA ALA A 608 5.76 2.79 -29.87
C ALA A 608 5.20 2.18 -28.58
N GLY A 609 5.46 0.89 -28.33
CA GLY A 609 5.08 0.19 -27.10
C GLY A 609 5.82 0.74 -25.88
N THR A 610 7.15 0.80 -25.92
CA THR A 610 7.98 1.30 -24.81
C THR A 610 7.62 2.74 -24.42
N VAL A 611 7.30 3.60 -25.40
CA VAL A 611 6.88 4.99 -25.13
C VAL A 611 5.43 5.08 -24.61
N ALA A 612 4.56 4.13 -24.97
CA ALA A 612 3.23 4.05 -24.39
C ALA A 612 3.28 3.58 -22.92
N ASP A 613 4.09 2.56 -22.63
CA ASP A 613 4.32 2.04 -21.29
C ASP A 613 4.90 3.11 -20.36
N GLU A 614 5.90 3.85 -20.84
CA GLU A 614 6.47 5.04 -20.20
C GLU A 614 5.38 6.08 -19.89
N ALA A 615 4.54 6.42 -20.87
CA ALA A 615 3.48 7.42 -20.71
C ALA A 615 2.42 7.01 -19.68
N LEU A 616 2.02 5.73 -19.63
CA LEU A 616 1.05 5.21 -18.67
C LEU A 616 1.51 5.38 -17.21
N GLY A 617 2.79 5.10 -16.91
CA GLY A 617 3.34 5.30 -15.57
C GLY A 617 3.27 6.75 -15.07
N THR A 618 3.31 7.74 -15.98
CA THR A 618 3.21 9.17 -15.62
C THR A 618 1.82 9.60 -15.14
N VAL A 619 0.78 8.80 -15.38
CA VAL A 619 -0.61 9.03 -14.92
C VAL A 619 -1.07 8.02 -13.86
N SER A 620 -0.11 7.48 -13.09
CA SER A 620 -0.32 6.59 -11.95
C SER A 620 -1.03 7.24 -10.75
N TYR A 621 -1.65 6.44 -9.88
CA TYR A 621 -2.11 6.89 -8.56
C TYR A 621 -0.99 7.51 -7.72
N SER A 622 0.26 7.06 -7.91
CA SER A 622 1.43 7.66 -7.26
C SER A 622 1.72 9.08 -7.77
N ALA A 623 1.44 9.36 -9.05
CA ALA A 623 1.66 10.66 -9.66
C ALA A 623 0.82 11.78 -9.03
N ARG A 624 -0.33 11.45 -8.42
CA ARG A 624 -1.17 12.37 -7.60
C ARG A 624 -0.37 13.15 -6.56
N THR A 625 0.71 12.56 -6.03
CA THR A 625 1.56 13.21 -5.01
C THR A 625 2.42 14.35 -5.57
N SER A 626 2.74 14.30 -6.87
CA SER A 626 3.70 15.18 -7.55
C SER A 626 3.35 15.37 -9.04
N PRO A 627 2.12 15.79 -9.42
CA PRO A 627 1.65 15.73 -10.81
C PRO A 627 2.51 16.57 -11.76
N ILE A 628 3.03 17.72 -11.28
CA ILE A 628 3.93 18.59 -12.03
C ILE A 628 5.25 17.87 -12.42
N VAL A 629 5.75 16.95 -11.57
CA VAL A 629 7.01 16.23 -11.81
C VAL A 629 6.80 15.12 -12.84
N ASN A 630 5.74 14.32 -12.69
CA ASN A 630 5.42 13.24 -13.62
C ASN A 630 5.10 13.79 -15.02
N ARG A 631 4.35 14.90 -15.10
CA ARG A 631 4.17 15.64 -16.34
C ARG A 631 5.49 16.14 -16.93
N ALA A 632 6.41 16.66 -16.12
CA ALA A 632 7.70 17.15 -16.60
C ALA A 632 8.61 16.03 -17.15
N SER A 633 8.48 14.80 -16.63
CA SER A 633 9.08 13.59 -17.22
C SER A 633 8.45 13.28 -18.59
N ALA A 634 7.11 13.25 -18.70
CA ALA A 634 6.43 13.03 -19.99
C ALA A 634 6.78 14.11 -21.05
N ASP A 635 6.76 15.40 -20.66
CA ASP A 635 7.20 16.52 -21.49
C ASP A 635 8.73 16.49 -21.75
N GLY A 636 9.51 15.66 -21.05
CA GLY A 636 10.92 15.43 -21.28
C GLY A 636 11.20 14.35 -22.30
N SER A 637 10.64 13.16 -22.08
CA SER A 637 10.71 12.05 -23.02
C SER A 637 10.12 12.39 -24.39
N ARG A 638 9.13 13.29 -24.44
CA ARG A 638 8.60 13.87 -25.69
C ARG A 638 9.58 14.81 -26.38
N ARG A 639 10.26 15.71 -25.65
CA ARG A 639 11.33 16.58 -26.23
C ARG A 639 12.46 15.74 -26.83
N TRP A 640 12.88 14.68 -26.14
CA TRP A 640 13.90 13.76 -26.64
C TRP A 640 13.48 13.14 -27.98
N ILE A 641 12.23 12.68 -28.12
CA ILE A 641 11.70 12.17 -29.40
C ILE A 641 11.72 13.25 -30.47
N GLU A 642 11.23 14.46 -30.17
CA GLU A 642 11.20 15.59 -31.10
C GLU A 642 12.61 15.97 -31.61
N GLU A 643 13.63 15.87 -30.76
CA GLU A 643 15.04 16.03 -31.14
C GLU A 643 15.59 14.92 -32.06
N ARG A 644 14.99 13.71 -32.08
CA ARG A 644 15.38 12.62 -33.00
C ARG A 644 14.61 12.75 -34.31
N LEU A 645 13.30 13.01 -34.24
CA LEU A 645 12.48 13.35 -35.41
C LEU A 645 13.08 14.53 -36.21
N GLY A 646 13.58 15.56 -35.51
CA GLY A 646 14.26 16.72 -36.12
C GLY A 646 15.58 16.41 -36.84
N ARG A 647 16.13 15.19 -36.74
CA ARG A 647 17.33 14.76 -37.50
C ARG A 647 16.97 14.19 -38.87
N VAL A 648 15.72 13.80 -39.09
CA VAL A 648 15.25 13.13 -40.32
C VAL A 648 15.24 14.13 -41.49
N ARG A 649 15.99 13.81 -42.56
CA ARG A 649 16.12 14.67 -43.75
C ARG A 649 15.31 14.11 -44.92
N VAL A 650 14.12 14.65 -45.13
CA VAL A 650 13.26 14.30 -46.29
C VAL A 650 13.79 14.95 -47.57
N SER A 651 14.67 14.24 -48.28
CA SER A 651 15.22 14.64 -49.57
C SER A 651 14.20 14.46 -50.70
N ALA A 652 13.29 15.41 -50.87
CA ALA A 652 12.39 15.44 -52.03
C ALA A 652 13.21 15.64 -53.34
N PRO A 653 12.98 14.82 -54.40
CA PRO A 653 13.68 14.98 -55.67
C PRO A 653 13.47 16.39 -56.28
N PRO A 654 14.50 17.01 -56.88
CA PRO A 654 14.41 18.36 -57.43
C PRO A 654 13.54 18.43 -58.71
N ARG A 655 12.21 18.43 -58.52
CA ARG A 655 11.14 18.70 -59.50
C ARG A 655 11.27 17.99 -60.86
N GLY A 656 11.10 16.67 -60.88
CA GLY A 656 11.10 15.85 -62.11
C GLY A 656 9.78 15.79 -62.88
N HIS A 657 8.64 15.53 -62.22
CA HIS A 657 7.36 15.29 -62.90
C HIS A 657 6.20 16.11 -62.32
N ALA A 658 5.59 16.95 -63.16
CA ALA A 658 4.26 17.47 -62.89
C ALA A 658 3.23 16.37 -63.17
N LEU A 659 2.45 15.97 -62.17
CA LEU A 659 1.26 15.13 -62.37
C LEU A 659 0.25 15.91 -63.24
N GLN A 660 0.27 15.61 -64.53
CA GLN A 660 -0.59 16.24 -65.52
C GLN A 660 -2.04 15.88 -65.21
N ARG A 661 -2.79 16.81 -64.60
CA ARG A 661 -4.22 16.63 -64.33
C ARG A 661 -4.95 16.30 -65.63
N GLN A 662 -5.28 15.03 -65.83
CA GLN A 662 -6.17 14.61 -66.90
C GLN A 662 -7.54 15.28 -66.67
N ARG A 663 -7.86 16.26 -67.50
CA ARG A 663 -9.21 16.84 -67.54
C ARG A 663 -10.15 15.79 -68.13
N PRO A 664 -11.19 15.31 -67.42
CA PRO A 664 -12.18 14.43 -68.02
C PRO A 664 -12.91 15.18 -69.13
N VAL A 665 -12.85 14.65 -70.35
CA VAL A 665 -13.51 15.23 -71.53
C VAL A 665 -15.00 14.91 -71.49
N LEU A 666 -15.74 15.69 -70.70
CA LEU A 666 -17.20 15.62 -70.61
C LEU A 666 -17.87 16.06 -71.93
N ARG A 667 -18.03 15.11 -72.86
CA ARG A 667 -18.89 15.30 -74.03
C ARG A 667 -20.34 15.49 -73.58
N HIS A 668 -20.89 16.68 -73.80
CA HIS A 668 -22.33 16.92 -73.65
C HIS A 668 -23.15 15.96 -74.53
N ARG A 669 -24.05 15.18 -73.90
CA ARG A 669 -25.27 14.70 -74.56
C ARG A 669 -26.48 15.19 -73.76
N ARG A 670 -27.36 15.94 -74.42
CA ARG A 670 -28.52 16.60 -73.80
C ARG A 670 -29.64 15.59 -73.53
N GLN A 671 -30.17 15.56 -72.31
CA GLN A 671 -31.58 15.25 -72.06
C GLN A 671 -32.19 16.32 -71.11
N ARG A 672 -33.51 16.53 -71.18
CA ARG A 672 -34.22 17.63 -70.50
C ARG A 672 -35.20 17.10 -69.45
N PRO A 673 -35.27 17.71 -68.26
CA PRO A 673 -36.50 17.74 -67.45
C PRO A 673 -37.45 18.85 -67.92
N ARG A 674 -38.76 18.70 -67.63
CA ARG A 674 -39.79 19.76 -67.77
C ARG A 674 -40.04 20.43 -66.40
N PRO A 675 -40.56 21.66 -66.34
CA PRO A 675 -40.65 22.45 -65.09
C PRO A 675 -41.81 22.00 -64.18
N ALA A 676 -41.61 22.18 -62.87
CA ALA A 676 -42.63 21.95 -61.85
C ALA A 676 -43.73 23.03 -61.83
N ARG A 677 -44.90 22.71 -61.26
CA ARG A 677 -45.99 23.66 -60.97
C ARG A 677 -46.28 23.74 -59.45
N HIS A 678 -46.66 24.93 -58.99
CA HIS A 678 -47.02 25.19 -57.59
C HIS A 678 -48.26 24.42 -57.11
N ARG A 679 -48.35 24.25 -55.78
CA ARG A 679 -49.52 24.75 -55.02
C ARG A 679 -49.12 25.24 -53.61
N ARG A 680 -49.98 26.06 -53.00
CA ARG A 680 -49.79 26.72 -51.68
C ARG A 680 -50.80 26.20 -50.65
N ALA A 681 -50.37 26.02 -49.40
CA ALA A 681 -51.17 26.27 -48.17
C ALA A 681 -50.23 26.29 -46.93
N GLY A 682 -50.50 27.03 -45.83
CA GLY A 682 -51.57 28.01 -45.70
C GLY A 682 -52.02 28.51 -44.30
N ARG A 683 -51.19 28.61 -43.25
CA ARG A 683 -51.50 29.25 -41.93
C ARG A 683 -50.17 29.67 -41.24
N ARG A 684 -49.93 30.82 -40.58
CA ARG A 684 -50.65 31.70 -39.63
C ARG A 684 -50.93 31.01 -38.27
N LEU A 685 -50.54 31.51 -37.08
CA LEU A 685 -49.83 32.70 -36.54
C LEU A 685 -49.06 32.25 -35.25
N ARG A 686 -48.32 33.01 -34.41
CA ARG A 686 -48.14 34.46 -34.08
C ARG A 686 -46.65 34.78 -33.75
N ARG A 687 -46.36 36.06 -33.44
CA ARG A 687 -45.29 36.58 -32.53
C ARG A 687 -45.96 37.53 -31.52
N PRO A 688 -45.35 37.89 -30.36
CA PRO A 688 -44.42 39.05 -30.26
C PRO A 688 -42.94 38.59 -30.07
N ALA A 689 -41.86 39.38 -30.15
CA ALA A 689 -41.54 40.75 -29.69
C ALA A 689 -41.37 40.83 -28.15
N GLU A 690 -40.46 41.60 -27.56
CA GLU A 690 -39.82 42.85 -28.04
C GLU A 690 -38.28 42.92 -27.84
N HIS A 691 -37.72 44.10 -28.16
CA HIS A 691 -36.32 44.52 -28.07
C HIS A 691 -36.37 46.04 -27.75
N PRO A 692 -35.44 46.66 -26.99
CA PRO A 692 -34.25 47.17 -27.68
C PRO A 692 -32.95 47.42 -26.84
N ARG A 693 -31.81 47.48 -27.55
CA ARG A 693 -30.76 48.53 -27.59
C ARG A 693 -30.48 49.36 -26.30
N ALA A 694 -29.23 49.76 -25.99
CA ALA A 694 -28.32 50.44 -26.92
C ALA A 694 -26.85 50.58 -26.41
N ALA A 695 -25.94 50.91 -27.36
CA ALA A 695 -24.62 51.55 -27.22
C ALA A 695 -23.54 50.82 -26.35
N GLY A 696 -22.24 50.81 -26.67
CA GLY A 696 -21.45 51.61 -27.62
C GLY A 696 -20.78 52.81 -26.92
N ARG A 697 -19.46 53.06 -26.98
CA ARG A 697 -18.43 52.60 -27.93
C ARG A 697 -17.00 52.75 -27.33
N ARG A 698 -16.05 51.99 -27.89
CA ARG A 698 -14.59 52.31 -28.04
C ARG A 698 -13.71 52.53 -26.78
N ARG A 699 -12.84 51.54 -26.50
CA ARG A 699 -11.52 51.73 -25.84
C ARG A 699 -10.39 51.83 -26.89
N ARG A 700 -9.34 52.63 -26.69
CA ARG A 700 -7.97 52.44 -27.25
C ARG A 700 -6.90 53.27 -26.52
N ARG A 701 -5.84 52.60 -26.01
CA ARG A 701 -4.52 53.12 -25.52
C ARG A 701 -4.60 54.12 -24.33
N ARG A 702 -3.70 54.15 -23.33
CA ARG A 702 -2.37 53.55 -23.06
C ARG A 702 -2.41 52.85 -21.67
N GLN A 703 -1.63 51.83 -21.31
CA GLN A 703 -0.17 51.81 -21.03
C GLN A 703 0.31 52.88 -20.02
N ALA A 704 0.33 52.50 -18.73
CA ALA A 704 1.27 52.92 -17.68
C ALA A 704 1.15 51.92 -16.50
N GLY A 705 2.16 51.81 -15.63
CA GLY A 705 2.27 50.71 -14.66
C GLY A 705 1.36 50.80 -13.42
N LEU A 706 1.16 49.64 -12.76
CA LEU A 706 0.63 49.56 -11.40
C LEU A 706 1.13 48.28 -10.70
N GLY A 707 2.41 48.30 -10.30
CA GLY A 707 2.92 47.37 -9.29
C GLY A 707 2.43 47.75 -7.89
N ALA A 708 2.65 46.87 -6.90
CA ALA A 708 2.45 47.15 -5.47
C ALA A 708 0.99 47.45 -4.99
N ALA A 709 -0.01 46.68 -5.45
CA ALA A 709 -1.39 46.77 -4.94
C ALA A 709 -2.04 45.43 -4.51
N HIS A 710 -1.26 44.37 -4.27
CA HIS A 710 -1.81 43.02 -3.97
C HIS A 710 -1.05 42.17 -2.94
N ARG A 711 -0.41 42.80 -1.94
CA ARG A 711 0.19 42.08 -0.78
C ARG A 711 -0.25 42.56 0.61
N ALA A 712 -1.04 43.64 0.72
CA ALA A 712 -1.49 44.18 2.00
C ALA A 712 -2.68 43.40 2.60
N HIS A 713 -3.75 43.16 1.83
CA HIS A 713 -5.05 42.74 2.38
C HIS A 713 -5.15 41.32 2.98
N ARG A 714 -4.08 40.50 2.93
CA ARG A 714 -4.10 39.12 3.46
C ARG A 714 -3.47 38.94 4.85
N ARG A 715 -2.88 39.99 5.46
CA ARG A 715 -2.32 39.91 6.83
C ARG A 715 -3.26 40.40 7.94
N GLU A 716 -4.20 41.27 7.64
CA GLU A 716 -4.95 42.04 8.66
C GLU A 716 -6.17 41.31 9.26
N ARG A 717 -6.57 40.15 8.71
CA ARG A 717 -7.68 39.32 9.21
C ARG A 717 -7.26 38.17 10.15
N ARG A 718 -5.97 38.07 10.51
CA ARG A 718 -5.45 36.98 11.38
C ARG A 718 -4.94 37.44 12.76
N ALA A 719 -5.21 38.69 13.14
CA ALA A 719 -4.70 39.32 14.37
C ALA A 719 -5.81 39.92 15.28
N ARG A 720 -7.07 39.50 15.11
CA ARG A 720 -8.22 39.95 15.93
C ARG A 720 -9.24 38.82 16.20
N ARG A 721 -8.76 37.77 16.89
CA ARG A 721 -9.50 36.66 17.56
C ARG A 721 -8.44 35.59 17.92
N LEU A 722 -8.25 35.15 19.16
CA LEU A 722 -8.71 35.68 20.46
C LEU A 722 -7.53 35.56 21.44
N ASP A 723 -7.09 36.68 21.99
CA ASP A 723 -6.24 36.73 23.18
C ASP A 723 -7.02 37.46 24.27
N HIS A 724 -7.52 36.70 25.25
CA HIS A 724 -8.09 37.17 26.53
C HIS A 724 -8.46 35.95 27.38
N GLY A 725 -8.04 35.88 28.65
CA GLY A 725 -8.64 34.86 29.52
C GLY A 725 -8.12 34.54 30.93
N HIS A 726 -6.98 35.05 31.43
CA HIS A 726 -6.50 34.60 32.77
C HIS A 726 -5.74 35.67 33.61
N ARG A 727 -6.42 36.24 34.63
CA ARG A 727 -6.08 36.11 36.08
C ARG A 727 -6.92 37.03 37.01
N GLN A 728 -7.65 36.39 37.93
CA GLN A 728 -7.94 36.71 39.35
C GLN A 728 -7.95 38.17 39.89
N ALA A 729 -9.00 38.56 40.67
CA ALA A 729 -8.88 38.85 42.13
C ALA A 729 -10.21 39.24 42.87
N ARG A 730 -10.48 38.53 43.98
CA ARG A 730 -11.11 38.90 45.30
C ARG A 730 -12.18 40.03 45.45
N GLN A 731 -13.39 39.64 45.89
CA GLN A 731 -14.20 40.08 47.08
C GLN A 731 -14.46 41.59 47.41
N PRO A 732 -15.49 42.00 48.23
CA PRO A 732 -16.24 41.22 49.25
C PRO A 732 -17.80 41.40 49.40
N ALA A 733 -18.38 40.46 50.15
CA ALA A 733 -19.58 40.48 51.03
C ALA A 733 -20.73 41.51 50.91
N ARG A 734 -21.99 41.00 50.97
CA ARG A 734 -22.94 41.24 52.09
C ARG A 734 -24.14 40.26 52.09
N ARG A 735 -24.68 40.01 53.29
CA ARG A 735 -25.98 39.35 53.62
C ARG A 735 -27.00 40.45 54.04
N PRO A 736 -28.30 40.20 54.31
CA PRO A 736 -28.94 39.01 54.90
C PRO A 736 -30.15 38.49 54.05
N ASP A 737 -31.23 37.82 54.50
CA ASP A 737 -31.73 37.42 55.84
C ASP A 737 -32.67 36.18 55.81
N ARG A 738 -33.45 35.95 56.88
CA ARG A 738 -34.54 34.95 57.05
C ARG A 738 -35.86 35.63 57.50
N PRO A 739 -37.04 35.03 57.20
CA PRO A 739 -37.74 34.08 58.10
C PRO A 739 -38.46 32.91 57.35
N GLU A 740 -39.22 31.95 57.92
CA GLU A 740 -39.24 31.18 59.20
C GLU A 740 -40.14 29.90 59.04
N ASP A 741 -40.29 29.11 60.11
CA ASP A 741 -41.11 27.88 60.28
C ASP A 741 -42.43 28.19 61.08
N PRO A 742 -43.39 27.27 61.46
CA PRO A 742 -43.34 25.79 61.56
C PRO A 742 -44.66 25.00 61.19
N LEU A 743 -44.69 23.69 61.59
CA LEU A 743 -45.84 22.75 61.73
C LEU A 743 -46.30 21.96 60.47
N GLY A 744 -46.65 20.67 60.52
CA GLY A 744 -46.57 19.65 61.60
C GLY A 744 -47.36 18.34 61.31
N ALA A 745 -47.00 17.21 61.95
CA ALA A 745 -47.64 15.85 61.89
C ALA A 745 -47.64 15.12 60.50
N GLY A 746 -47.86 13.80 60.38
CA GLY A 746 -47.99 12.70 61.35
C GLY A 746 -48.46 11.36 60.68
N GLU A 747 -48.17 10.21 61.31
CA GLU A 747 -48.55 8.81 60.91
C GLU A 747 -47.87 8.26 59.61
N GLN A 748 -47.28 7.05 59.48
CA GLN A 748 -47.22 5.75 60.20
C GLN A 748 -48.35 4.72 59.92
N ARG A 749 -47.96 3.48 59.57
CA ARG A 749 -48.76 2.21 59.51
C ARG A 749 -49.71 2.03 58.28
N ASP A 750 -50.10 0.81 57.85
CA ASP A 750 -49.70 -0.56 58.25
C ASP A 750 -49.79 -1.63 57.13
N LEU A 751 -49.52 -2.88 57.49
CA LEU A 751 -49.41 -4.11 56.69
C LEU A 751 -50.63 -4.58 55.83
N ALA A 752 -50.27 -5.16 54.66
CA ALA A 752 -50.68 -6.48 54.14
C ALA A 752 -52.11 -6.82 53.61
N VAL A 753 -52.11 -7.40 52.38
CA VAL A 753 -52.75 -8.68 51.98
C VAL A 753 -54.28 -8.85 52.19
N HIS A 754 -55.04 -8.95 51.08
CA HIS A 754 -55.48 -10.27 50.56
C HIS A 754 -56.00 -10.27 49.11
N ARG A 755 -56.43 -11.45 48.62
CA ARG A 755 -56.83 -11.75 47.23
C ARG A 755 -58.35 -11.68 47.02
N HIS A 756 -58.80 -11.53 45.77
CA HIS A 756 -59.96 -12.30 45.30
C HIS A 756 -59.80 -12.87 43.87
N ARG A 757 -60.57 -13.93 43.56
CA ARG A 757 -60.49 -14.76 42.33
C ARG A 757 -61.76 -14.66 41.48
N ARG A 758 -61.65 -14.86 40.15
CA ARG A 758 -62.57 -15.66 39.29
C ARG A 758 -62.02 -15.80 37.84
N ARG A 759 -62.49 -16.70 36.95
CA ARG A 759 -62.43 -18.19 37.01
C ARG A 759 -62.76 -18.86 35.64
N ALA A 760 -61.85 -19.64 35.06
CA ALA A 760 -62.09 -20.75 34.09
C ALA A 760 -60.78 -21.60 34.06
N ALA A 761 -60.69 -22.95 34.10
CA ALA A 761 -61.52 -24.09 33.68
C ALA A 761 -61.37 -24.40 32.17
N VAL A 762 -61.09 -25.65 31.70
CA VAL A 762 -61.45 -27.00 32.21
C VAL A 762 -60.40 -28.10 31.87
N ARG A 763 -60.10 -29.00 32.85
CA ARG A 763 -59.52 -30.40 32.82
C ARG A 763 -58.18 -30.69 32.07
N ARG A 764 -57.23 -31.54 32.54
CA ARG A 764 -57.15 -32.80 33.35
C ARG A 764 -57.29 -34.10 32.54
N ASP A 765 -56.70 -35.25 32.94
CA ASP A 765 -55.72 -35.64 34.00
C ASP A 765 -54.83 -36.76 33.37
N ARG A 766 -53.51 -36.95 33.59
CA ARG A 766 -52.59 -36.82 34.76
C ARG A 766 -52.50 -38.08 35.64
N ARG A 767 -51.43 -38.88 35.48
CA ARG A 767 -50.99 -39.94 36.41
C ARG A 767 -49.46 -39.98 36.59
N ALA A 768 -49.01 -40.59 37.68
CA ALA A 768 -47.62 -40.81 38.13
C ALA A 768 -47.47 -42.30 38.57
N ALA A 769 -46.40 -42.85 39.19
CA ALA A 769 -45.24 -42.25 39.87
C ALA A 769 -44.07 -43.26 40.12
N LEU A 770 -42.85 -42.73 40.33
CA LEU A 770 -41.66 -43.23 41.08
C LEU A 770 -40.86 -44.53 40.66
N PRO A 771 -39.54 -44.62 41.00
CA PRO A 771 -38.60 -45.76 40.77
C PRO A 771 -38.25 -46.55 42.08
N PRO A 772 -37.37 -47.60 42.12
CA PRO A 772 -35.87 -47.42 42.21
C PRO A 772 -34.88 -48.60 41.84
N HIS A 773 -33.67 -48.26 41.33
CA HIS A 773 -32.35 -48.94 41.57
C HIS A 773 -32.13 -50.47 41.22
N PRO A 774 -30.97 -51.14 41.54
CA PRO A 774 -29.65 -51.02 40.85
C PRO A 774 -28.84 -52.35 40.59
N ARG A 775 -27.76 -52.34 39.75
CA ARG A 775 -26.39 -52.98 39.92
C ARG A 775 -25.63 -53.46 38.64
N ARG A 776 -24.36 -53.00 38.54
CA ARG A 776 -23.05 -53.59 38.08
C ARG A 776 -22.90 -55.14 37.85
N PRO A 777 -21.74 -55.67 37.34
CA PRO A 777 -20.76 -55.25 36.28
C PRO A 777 -20.09 -56.42 35.46
N ALA A 778 -19.18 -56.17 34.49
CA ALA A 778 -18.03 -57.06 34.11
C ALA A 778 -17.05 -56.46 33.05
N ARG A 779 -15.88 -57.11 32.81
CA ARG A 779 -14.78 -56.85 31.85
C ARG A 779 -14.37 -58.19 31.13
N PRO A 780 -13.18 -58.39 30.50
CA PRO A 780 -12.69 -57.91 29.19
C PRO A 780 -12.14 -59.06 28.28
N ALA A 781 -11.56 -58.73 27.11
CA ALA A 781 -10.62 -59.61 26.36
C ALA A 781 -9.61 -58.79 25.51
N GLN A 782 -8.49 -59.41 25.08
CA GLN A 782 -7.41 -58.82 24.26
C GLN A 782 -6.86 -59.84 23.23
N HIS A 783 -6.12 -59.34 22.22
CA HIS A 783 -5.33 -60.08 21.19
C HIS A 783 -6.16 -60.94 20.20
N GLU A 784 -5.87 -61.00 18.89
CA GLU A 784 -4.58 -61.33 18.24
C GLU A 784 -4.33 -60.60 16.87
N HIS A 785 -3.24 -60.99 16.21
CA HIS A 785 -2.65 -60.47 14.95
C HIS A 785 -1.82 -61.64 14.33
N PRO A 786 -1.32 -61.63 13.07
CA PRO A 786 -1.52 -60.72 11.94
C PRO A 786 -1.88 -61.45 10.62
N GLY A 787 -1.92 -60.73 9.47
CA GLY A 787 -1.96 -61.34 8.12
C GLY A 787 -1.35 -60.45 7.04
N ARG A 788 -0.44 -60.99 6.21
CA ARG A 788 0.20 -60.30 5.07
C ARG A 788 -0.34 -60.81 3.74
N HIS A 789 -0.37 -59.97 2.70
CA HIS A 789 -0.04 -60.42 1.34
C HIS A 789 0.51 -59.30 0.44
N ARG A 790 1.35 -59.71 -0.55
CA ARG A 790 1.85 -58.87 -1.68
C ARG A 790 0.84 -58.98 -2.85
N GLY A 791 0.72 -58.08 -3.82
CA GLY A 791 1.52 -56.88 -4.18
C GLY A 791 2.21 -57.04 -5.55
N ARG A 792 2.01 -56.10 -6.50
CA ARG A 792 2.74 -55.94 -7.78
C ARG A 792 2.46 -54.57 -8.43
N ALA A 793 3.20 -54.19 -9.48
CA ALA A 793 3.21 -52.85 -10.07
C ALA A 793 3.58 -52.84 -11.56
N ARG A 794 3.37 -51.67 -12.20
CA ARG A 794 3.90 -51.21 -13.52
C ARG A 794 3.35 -51.92 -14.78
N PRO A 795 3.53 -51.39 -16.02
CA PRO A 795 4.38 -50.26 -16.47
C PRO A 795 4.28 -48.95 -15.67
#